data_AF-A0A3C1YIS8-F1
#
_entry.id   AF-A0A3C1YIS8-F1
#
_cell.length_a   1.000
_cell.length_b   1.000
_cell.length_c   1.000
_cell.angle_alpha   90.00
_cell.angle_beta   90.00
_cell.angle_gamma   90.00
#
_symmetry.space_group_name_H-M   'P 1'
#
loop_
_entity.id
_entity.type
_entity.pdbx_description
1 polymer ?
#
loop_
_entity_poly.entity_id
_entity_poly.type
_entity_poly.pdbx_seq_one_letter_code
_entity_poly.pdbx_strand_id
1 'polypeptide(L)'
;MLGDKKIIGVCLTVIRDEYRTEFLSDLYKKVKGTEYKIIVFDSVKDFYTMDEYAKGAAKIYKAINYDVIDALVILYESFYNKDIIDEIIEPAKIKNVPVILVHGERDGCYCIIRRYETAYKKMLRQIFDDYMIHDPFFVAGIKGDEASETRLKAYKAVLREFGIPFSEDNMGYGDYWHGPTKEVMKKVFDSGRIIPEIFVCANDTMAFAVIDELQEHGYRVPEDVMVTGFDGIQETLYRRPRLTTCKEDIEMLTEQIFGICQGAKDGTLKPGIFLEYYKYILSESCRYNDLNQVDYRKRARELYELNEMQTWSEESTTRVAEHIIDCTNLNSLGNVLAGAIFEDSYVSLNNDFLLSEISDIEINDEKEPFTEKLLLFSTKNTERKKGSKAKYFNLSDMVPYLDEWLEDESMVVLNAMTVGSRPCGIFVMWVKDIVLNAPIIVRVTKILNLAINNLVNKISRKKLKRTVDNSKKVDQVTELMNLKGLEEWFDGLSVNPDNHSRGIIVSIYNIRDYEYLLSTYGFDDVGKMVRFVGEAIQLSGNGKLQLARVTEESFLAVVSVDDRVIVDEFIETSDTIFADVLAKYNRREDKKYELEVNIGHTVVAAGWNDSILTYMNLANGEMLLNSMKKKRKTGVSININTSKERYNEFNLLIEKNLFTYYFQPIVDLKNGEIFAYEALMRTGSGINMSPVEIIQIATEYNRLVDIESATIKNVLKRYAEDNSSFFGKKIFVNSIPGSHISSEEMAKLSNEYKDYIGNIIFEVTEGADLSDAELQGIRNVKGADGTSAGLAIDDYGSGYSNAINLLRYKPDLIKIDRFLISGIDKDENKRMLVKNAVDFSKKNNIKVIAEGVETKEELEVAVELGCDLVQGYYTARPAPEPIERIKDEYLHAILDANIKKAFAKGAKSNVMK
;
A
#
# COMPACT_ATOMS: atom_id res chain seq x y z
N MET A 1 -39.81 18.26 11.25
CA MET A 1 -40.82 18.38 10.17
C MET A 1 -40.41 19.56 9.31
N LEU A 2 -40.17 19.34 8.02
CA LEU A 2 -39.72 20.35 7.05
C LEU A 2 -40.88 21.23 6.53
N GLY A 3 -41.74 21.71 7.43
CA GLY A 3 -42.99 22.37 7.05
C GLY A 3 -43.90 21.46 6.20
N ASP A 4 -44.48 22.02 5.14
CA ASP A 4 -45.39 21.34 4.20
C ASP A 4 -44.66 20.66 3.02
N LYS A 5 -43.33 20.80 2.92
CA LYS A 5 -42.55 20.26 1.80
C LYS A 5 -42.27 18.77 1.97
N LYS A 6 -42.15 18.06 0.84
CA LYS A 6 -41.86 16.62 0.79
C LYS A 6 -40.63 16.34 -0.07
N ILE A 7 -39.84 15.32 0.24
CA ILE A 7 -38.60 14.99 -0.47
C ILE A 7 -38.68 13.60 -1.12
N ILE A 8 -38.47 13.57 -2.44
CA ILE A 8 -38.23 12.35 -3.20
C ILE A 8 -36.72 12.19 -3.36
N GLY A 9 -36.16 11.13 -2.78
CA GLY A 9 -34.79 10.71 -3.04
C GLY A 9 -34.74 9.86 -4.32
N VAL A 10 -33.79 10.12 -5.21
CA VAL A 10 -33.57 9.32 -6.43
C VAL A 10 -32.17 8.73 -6.38
N CYS A 11 -32.05 7.40 -6.36
CA CYS A 11 -30.78 6.69 -6.39
C CYS A 11 -30.51 6.13 -7.79
N LEU A 12 -29.37 6.51 -8.36
CA LEU A 12 -28.90 6.00 -9.65
C LEU A 12 -27.38 6.01 -9.73
N THR A 13 -26.85 5.44 -10.80
CA THR A 13 -25.45 5.59 -11.20
C THR A 13 -25.33 6.24 -12.57
N VAL A 14 -24.20 6.91 -12.81
CA VAL A 14 -23.78 7.49 -14.08
C VAL A 14 -24.89 8.37 -14.66
N ILE A 15 -25.22 9.46 -13.95
CA ILE A 15 -26.30 10.40 -14.28
C ILE A 15 -26.28 10.98 -15.70
N ARG A 16 -25.11 11.05 -16.36
CA ARG A 16 -24.94 11.63 -17.71
C ARG A 16 -25.54 10.79 -18.85
N ASP A 17 -26.03 9.60 -18.55
CA ASP A 17 -26.70 8.76 -19.53
C ASP A 17 -28.00 9.39 -20.03
N GLU A 18 -28.27 9.25 -21.32
CA GLU A 18 -29.37 9.96 -22.00
C GLU A 18 -30.72 9.64 -21.35
N TYR A 19 -31.03 8.35 -21.18
CA TYR A 19 -32.27 7.90 -20.55
C TYR A 19 -32.43 8.46 -19.13
N ARG A 20 -31.35 8.49 -18.34
CA ARG A 20 -31.36 9.01 -16.96
C ARG A 20 -31.61 10.51 -16.92
N THR A 21 -31.00 11.27 -17.83
CA THR A 21 -31.24 12.71 -17.93
C THR A 21 -32.65 13.04 -18.41
N GLU A 22 -33.20 12.28 -19.37
CA GLU A 22 -34.59 12.43 -19.85
C GLU A 22 -35.57 12.12 -18.71
N PHE A 23 -35.37 11.00 -18.01
CA PHE A 23 -36.13 10.59 -16.84
C PHE A 23 -36.15 11.67 -15.74
N LEU A 24 -34.97 12.15 -15.32
CA LEU A 24 -34.88 13.16 -14.25
C LEU A 24 -35.47 14.50 -14.69
N SER A 25 -35.28 14.89 -15.95
CA SER A 25 -35.84 16.12 -16.51
C SER A 25 -37.37 16.08 -16.48
N ASP A 26 -37.96 14.95 -16.88
CA ASP A 26 -39.41 14.79 -16.88
C ASP A 26 -39.99 14.67 -15.47
N LEU A 27 -39.37 13.88 -14.58
CA LEU A 27 -39.77 13.79 -13.17
C LEU A 27 -39.72 15.16 -12.48
N TYR A 28 -38.68 15.95 -12.77
CA TYR A 28 -38.58 17.31 -12.26
C TYR A 28 -39.71 18.22 -12.75
N LYS A 29 -40.13 18.11 -14.02
CA LYS A 29 -41.29 18.86 -14.53
C LYS A 29 -42.59 18.49 -13.81
N LYS A 30 -42.78 17.20 -13.46
CA LYS A 30 -43.96 16.73 -12.70
C LYS A 30 -43.99 17.30 -11.28
N VAL A 31 -42.83 17.38 -10.64
CA VAL A 31 -42.70 17.85 -9.26
C VAL A 31 -42.67 19.38 -9.16
N LYS A 32 -42.24 20.08 -10.22
CA LYS A 32 -42.12 21.53 -10.24
C LYS A 32 -43.47 22.21 -9.95
N GLY A 33 -43.50 23.10 -8.95
CA GLY A 33 -44.71 23.82 -8.52
C GLY A 33 -45.59 23.06 -7.52
N THR A 34 -45.21 21.85 -7.11
CA THR A 34 -45.87 21.07 -6.06
C THR A 34 -45.15 21.21 -4.71
N GLU A 35 -45.64 20.55 -3.65
CA GLU A 35 -44.91 20.50 -2.37
C GLU A 35 -43.66 19.58 -2.40
N TYR A 36 -43.49 18.77 -3.44
CA TYR A 36 -42.39 17.81 -3.54
C TYR A 36 -41.09 18.48 -4.04
N LYS A 37 -39.96 17.93 -3.62
CA LYS A 37 -38.59 18.29 -4.01
C LYS A 37 -37.80 17.04 -4.34
N ILE A 38 -36.75 17.18 -5.14
CA ILE A 38 -35.95 16.04 -5.63
C ILE A 38 -34.49 16.18 -5.16
N ILE A 39 -34.00 15.14 -4.48
CA ILE A 39 -32.58 14.94 -4.18
C ILE A 39 -32.11 13.70 -4.95
N VAL A 40 -31.09 13.85 -5.78
CA VAL A 40 -30.49 12.77 -6.55
C VAL A 40 -29.18 12.35 -5.88
N PHE A 41 -29.11 11.08 -5.46
CA PHE A 41 -27.89 10.42 -5.02
C PHE A 41 -27.30 9.68 -6.22
N ASP A 42 -26.28 10.28 -6.84
CA ASP A 42 -25.60 9.74 -8.01
C ASP A 42 -24.22 9.17 -7.62
N SER A 43 -23.85 8.09 -8.29
CA SER A 43 -22.46 7.63 -8.31
C SER A 43 -21.91 7.69 -9.72
N VAL A 44 -20.76 8.34 -9.90
CA VAL A 44 -20.13 8.46 -11.22
C VAL A 44 -19.61 7.14 -11.83
N LYS A 45 -19.78 6.01 -11.13
CA LYS A 45 -19.43 4.63 -11.52
C LYS A 45 -20.68 3.76 -11.47
N ASP A 46 -20.80 2.85 -12.42
CA ASP A 46 -21.92 1.91 -12.57
C ASP A 46 -21.78 0.60 -11.76
N PHE A 47 -20.62 0.43 -11.11
CA PHE A 47 -20.25 -0.72 -10.30
C PHE A 47 -20.09 -2.04 -11.06
N TYR A 48 -19.82 -1.99 -12.38
CA TYR A 48 -19.44 -3.21 -13.12
C TYR A 48 -18.15 -3.84 -12.56
N THR A 49 -17.20 -2.99 -12.20
CA THR A 49 -15.99 -3.36 -11.44
C THR A 49 -15.96 -2.65 -10.10
N MET A 50 -15.78 -3.39 -9.02
CA MET A 50 -15.61 -2.85 -7.66
C MET A 50 -14.14 -2.51 -7.35
N ASP A 51 -13.56 -1.61 -8.16
CA ASP A 51 -12.25 -1.01 -7.87
C ASP A 51 -12.30 -0.13 -6.60
N GLU A 52 -11.13 0.28 -6.07
CA GLU A 52 -11.07 1.08 -4.85
C GLU A 52 -11.92 2.36 -4.97
N TYR A 53 -11.90 3.02 -6.11
CA TYR A 53 -12.69 4.23 -6.33
C TYR A 53 -14.20 3.95 -6.35
N ALA A 54 -14.63 2.85 -6.97
CA ALA A 54 -16.03 2.42 -7.00
C ALA A 54 -16.55 2.10 -5.60
N LYS A 55 -15.74 1.47 -4.73
CA LYS A 55 -16.09 1.23 -3.32
C LYS A 55 -16.33 2.53 -2.56
N GLY A 56 -15.47 3.53 -2.75
CA GLY A 56 -15.64 4.86 -2.14
C GLY A 56 -16.87 5.59 -2.70
N ALA A 57 -17.05 5.55 -4.02
CA ALA A 57 -18.15 6.23 -4.70
C ALA A 57 -19.52 5.65 -4.34
N ALA A 58 -19.62 4.35 -4.03
CA ALA A 58 -20.84 3.71 -3.54
C ALA A 58 -21.27 4.21 -2.15
N LYS A 59 -20.36 4.79 -1.36
CA LYS A 59 -20.69 5.29 -0.02
C LYS A 59 -21.63 6.49 -0.05
N ILE A 60 -21.85 7.15 -1.19
CA ILE A 60 -22.83 8.23 -1.32
C ILE A 60 -24.23 7.85 -0.81
N TYR A 61 -24.65 6.59 -1.00
CA TYR A 61 -25.96 6.14 -0.56
C TYR A 61 -26.08 6.01 0.97
N LYS A 62 -24.95 6.04 1.70
CA LYS A 62 -24.95 6.13 3.16
C LYS A 62 -25.19 7.55 3.67
N ALA A 63 -25.20 8.56 2.79
CA ALA A 63 -25.60 9.93 3.14
C ALA A 63 -27.13 10.12 3.19
N ILE A 64 -27.91 9.11 2.82
CA ILE A 64 -29.37 9.18 2.81
C ILE A 64 -29.90 9.26 4.25
N ASN A 65 -30.61 10.34 4.57
CA ASN A 65 -31.38 10.44 5.80
C ASN A 65 -32.84 9.99 5.59
N TYR A 66 -33.12 8.75 5.96
CA TYR A 66 -34.46 8.15 5.85
C TYR A 66 -35.51 8.75 6.80
N ASP A 67 -35.12 9.54 7.80
CA ASP A 67 -36.07 10.28 8.64
C ASP A 67 -36.56 11.59 7.96
N VAL A 68 -35.92 11.98 6.84
CA VAL A 68 -36.20 13.22 6.11
C VAL A 68 -36.82 12.94 4.73
N ILE A 69 -36.46 11.82 4.09
CA ILE A 69 -37.02 11.45 2.77
C ILE A 69 -38.42 10.85 2.91
N ASP A 70 -39.35 11.29 2.06
CA ASP A 70 -40.74 10.80 2.03
C ASP A 70 -40.95 9.61 1.08
N ALA A 71 -40.14 9.50 0.03
CA ALA A 71 -40.15 8.38 -0.90
C ALA A 71 -38.79 8.23 -1.58
N LEU A 72 -38.41 6.98 -1.88
CA LEU A 72 -37.17 6.68 -2.56
C LEU A 72 -37.45 6.03 -3.92
N VAL A 73 -36.86 6.56 -4.99
CA VAL A 73 -36.91 5.99 -6.33
C VAL A 73 -35.53 5.45 -6.67
N ILE A 74 -35.42 4.18 -7.06
CA ILE A 74 -34.15 3.57 -7.46
C ILE A 74 -34.26 3.12 -8.91
N LEU A 75 -33.34 3.61 -9.76
CA LEU A 75 -33.21 3.12 -11.13
C LEU A 75 -32.41 1.82 -11.11
N TYR A 76 -33.10 0.68 -10.95
CA TYR A 76 -32.50 -0.62 -10.63
C TYR A 76 -31.41 -1.03 -11.61
N GLU A 77 -31.61 -0.81 -12.91
CA GLU A 77 -30.66 -1.20 -13.95
C GLU A 77 -29.41 -0.34 -14.02
N SER A 78 -29.41 0.86 -13.43
CA SER A 78 -28.18 1.66 -13.37
C SER A 78 -27.11 1.00 -12.49
N PHE A 79 -27.47 0.11 -11.57
CA PHE A 79 -26.51 -0.57 -10.70
C PHE A 79 -26.15 -1.94 -11.30
N TYR A 80 -24.89 -2.17 -11.68
CA TYR A 80 -24.45 -3.51 -12.05
C TYR A 80 -24.34 -4.43 -10.83
N ASN A 81 -23.83 -3.91 -9.71
CA ASN A 81 -23.82 -4.63 -8.45
C ASN A 81 -25.16 -4.41 -7.71
N LYS A 82 -25.98 -5.47 -7.65
CA LYS A 82 -27.31 -5.42 -7.03
C LYS A 82 -27.27 -5.43 -5.50
N ASP A 83 -26.18 -5.86 -4.87
CA ASP A 83 -26.05 -5.88 -3.41
C ASP A 83 -26.14 -4.46 -2.82
N ILE A 84 -25.63 -3.45 -3.56
CA ILE A 84 -25.72 -2.04 -3.17
C ILE A 84 -27.19 -1.58 -3.09
N ILE A 85 -28.07 -2.10 -3.96
CA ILE A 85 -29.49 -1.76 -3.91
C ILE A 85 -30.12 -2.30 -2.62
N ASP A 86 -29.77 -3.53 -2.24
CA ASP A 86 -30.29 -4.15 -1.03
C ASP A 86 -29.80 -3.39 0.23
N GLU A 87 -28.56 -2.89 0.21
CA GLU A 87 -28.05 -1.99 1.26
C GLU A 87 -28.79 -0.65 1.40
N ILE A 88 -29.53 -0.22 0.37
CA ILE A 88 -30.36 0.99 0.36
C ILE A 88 -31.79 0.66 0.80
N ILE A 89 -32.34 -0.44 0.29
CA ILE A 89 -33.73 -0.86 0.57
C ILE A 89 -33.93 -1.20 2.04
N GLU A 90 -33.01 -1.94 2.65
CA GLU A 90 -33.21 -2.45 4.01
C GLU A 90 -33.36 -1.33 5.06
N PRO A 91 -32.49 -0.30 5.10
CA PRO A 91 -32.70 0.86 5.97
C PRO A 91 -34.01 1.61 5.67
N ALA A 92 -34.39 1.75 4.40
CA ALA A 92 -35.63 2.42 4.01
C ALA A 92 -36.87 1.68 4.55
N LYS A 93 -36.89 0.35 4.44
CA LYS A 93 -37.95 -0.51 5.00
C LYS A 93 -38.08 -0.37 6.51
N ILE A 94 -36.95 -0.38 7.23
CA ILE A 94 -36.92 -0.21 8.70
C ILE A 94 -37.58 1.12 9.11
N LYS A 95 -37.38 2.16 8.30
CA LYS A 95 -37.92 3.50 8.53
C LYS A 95 -39.31 3.74 7.89
N ASN A 96 -39.89 2.71 7.27
CA ASN A 96 -41.16 2.78 6.53
C ASN A 96 -41.17 3.82 5.39
N VAL A 97 -40.02 4.07 4.78
CA VAL A 97 -39.94 4.91 3.58
C VAL A 97 -40.35 4.07 2.36
N PRO A 98 -41.35 4.48 1.56
CA PRO A 98 -41.75 3.74 0.38
C PRO A 98 -40.62 3.76 -0.66
N VAL A 99 -40.23 2.56 -1.12
CA VAL A 99 -39.21 2.39 -2.16
C VAL A 99 -39.85 1.97 -3.48
N ILE A 100 -39.63 2.78 -4.51
CA ILE A 100 -40.08 2.58 -5.87
C ILE A 100 -38.90 2.08 -6.70
N LEU A 101 -38.98 0.85 -7.19
CA LEU A 101 -37.95 0.25 -8.04
C LEU A 101 -38.37 0.36 -9.50
N VAL A 102 -37.59 1.08 -10.29
CA VAL A 102 -37.80 1.19 -11.74
C VAL A 102 -36.95 0.13 -12.43
N HIS A 103 -37.57 -0.74 -13.22
CA HIS A 103 -36.95 -1.87 -13.93
C HIS A 103 -36.33 -2.93 -13.01
N GLY A 104 -36.93 -3.17 -11.84
CA GLY A 104 -36.45 -4.17 -10.90
C GLY A 104 -37.52 -4.65 -9.93
N GLU A 105 -37.26 -5.82 -9.32
CA GLU A 105 -38.18 -6.46 -8.39
C GLU A 105 -37.50 -6.79 -7.06
N ARG A 106 -38.16 -6.41 -5.96
CA ARG A 106 -37.85 -6.80 -4.57
C ARG A 106 -39.10 -6.81 -3.72
N ASP A 107 -39.13 -7.73 -2.77
CA ASP A 107 -40.23 -7.84 -1.81
C ASP A 107 -40.36 -6.57 -0.95
N GLY A 108 -41.60 -6.10 -0.80
CA GLY A 108 -41.92 -4.89 -0.03
C GLY A 108 -41.70 -3.57 -0.77
N CYS A 109 -41.31 -3.59 -2.05
CA CYS A 109 -41.14 -2.39 -2.87
C CYS A 109 -42.28 -2.20 -3.88
N TYR A 110 -42.45 -0.97 -4.35
CA TYR A 110 -43.33 -0.62 -5.48
C TYR A 110 -42.52 -0.83 -6.78
N CYS A 111 -42.68 -1.99 -7.40
CA CYS A 111 -41.84 -2.43 -8.51
C CYS A 111 -42.49 -2.07 -9.83
N ILE A 112 -41.92 -1.13 -10.58
CA ILE A 112 -42.35 -0.78 -11.94
C ILE A 112 -41.54 -1.63 -12.92
N ILE A 113 -42.21 -2.54 -13.62
CA ILE A 113 -41.58 -3.50 -14.53
C ILE A 113 -42.00 -3.27 -15.98
N ARG A 114 -41.10 -3.58 -16.92
CA ARG A 114 -41.32 -3.35 -18.35
C ARG A 114 -42.49 -4.17 -18.90
N ARG A 115 -43.32 -3.52 -19.71
CA ARG A 115 -44.34 -4.21 -20.52
C ARG A 115 -44.42 -3.71 -21.96
N TYR A 116 -43.30 -3.82 -22.67
CA TYR A 116 -43.20 -3.37 -24.05
C TYR A 116 -43.87 -4.28 -25.09
N GLU A 117 -44.11 -5.56 -24.78
CA GLU A 117 -44.72 -6.51 -25.73
C GLU A 117 -46.02 -5.98 -26.34
N THR A 118 -46.81 -5.26 -25.54
CA THR A 118 -48.11 -4.74 -25.96
C THR A 118 -47.94 -3.68 -27.06
N ALA A 119 -47.03 -2.73 -26.86
CA ALA A 119 -46.75 -1.67 -27.83
C ALA A 119 -46.13 -2.25 -29.10
N TYR A 120 -45.18 -3.16 -28.95
CA TYR A 120 -44.51 -3.81 -30.07
C TYR A 120 -45.47 -4.64 -30.94
N LYS A 121 -46.33 -5.46 -30.31
CA LYS A 121 -47.37 -6.21 -31.04
C LYS A 121 -48.36 -5.28 -31.73
N LYS A 122 -48.78 -4.18 -31.08
CA LYS A 122 -49.70 -3.19 -31.69
C LYS A 122 -49.08 -2.52 -32.92
N MET A 123 -47.81 -2.11 -32.82
CA MET A 123 -47.06 -1.54 -33.95
C MET A 123 -47.02 -2.50 -35.13
N LEU A 124 -46.56 -3.74 -34.90
CA LEU A 124 -46.46 -4.74 -35.97
C LEU A 124 -47.82 -5.10 -36.57
N ARG A 125 -48.86 -5.29 -35.73
CA ARG A 125 -50.22 -5.56 -36.22
C ARG A 125 -50.71 -4.47 -37.14
N GLN A 126 -50.52 -3.20 -36.75
CA GLN A 126 -50.98 -2.08 -37.55
C GLN A 126 -50.25 -2.03 -38.91
N ILE A 127 -48.93 -2.22 -38.93
CA ILE A 127 -48.16 -2.24 -40.17
C ILE A 127 -48.58 -3.42 -41.07
N PHE A 128 -48.76 -4.60 -40.48
CA PHE A 128 -49.09 -5.82 -41.23
C PHE A 128 -50.49 -5.74 -41.84
N ASP A 129 -51.44 -5.12 -41.14
CA ASP A 129 -52.79 -4.88 -41.63
C ASP A 129 -52.81 -3.79 -42.71
N ASP A 130 -52.19 -2.63 -42.46
CA ASP A 130 -52.20 -1.47 -43.37
C ASP A 130 -51.54 -1.77 -44.72
N TYR A 131 -50.51 -2.64 -44.74
CA TYR A 131 -49.72 -2.95 -45.94
C TYR A 131 -49.80 -4.41 -46.40
N MET A 132 -50.67 -5.22 -45.80
CA MET A 132 -50.90 -6.62 -46.17
C MET A 132 -49.61 -7.46 -46.28
N ILE A 133 -48.79 -7.44 -45.23
CA ILE A 133 -47.47 -8.08 -45.23
C ILE A 133 -47.57 -9.62 -45.33
N HIS A 134 -46.69 -10.22 -46.12
CA HIS A 134 -46.62 -11.66 -46.38
C HIS A 134 -45.22 -12.26 -46.21
N ASP A 135 -44.14 -11.53 -46.53
CA ASP A 135 -42.75 -11.97 -46.35
C ASP A 135 -41.95 -11.03 -45.43
N PRO A 136 -42.17 -11.09 -44.10
CA PRO A 136 -41.36 -10.37 -43.13
C PRO A 136 -40.08 -11.13 -42.75
N PHE A 137 -38.98 -10.41 -42.53
CA PHE A 137 -37.72 -10.95 -42.02
C PHE A 137 -37.40 -10.39 -40.63
N PHE A 138 -37.04 -11.26 -39.68
CA PHE A 138 -36.72 -10.82 -38.31
C PHE A 138 -35.22 -10.76 -38.05
N VAL A 139 -34.73 -9.62 -37.59
CA VAL A 139 -33.34 -9.45 -37.14
C VAL A 139 -33.33 -9.44 -35.60
N ALA A 140 -33.01 -10.60 -35.03
CA ALA A 140 -32.96 -10.83 -33.58
C ALA A 140 -31.74 -10.17 -32.92
N GLY A 141 -31.82 -9.97 -31.61
CA GLY A 141 -30.69 -9.51 -30.78
C GLY A 141 -29.70 -10.65 -30.50
N ILE A 142 -29.21 -10.76 -29.27
CA ILE A 142 -28.34 -11.88 -28.85
C ILE A 142 -29.19 -13.16 -28.70
N LYS A 143 -28.65 -14.29 -29.15
CA LYS A 143 -29.34 -15.59 -29.01
C LYS A 143 -29.42 -16.03 -27.55
N GLY A 144 -30.61 -16.35 -27.07
CA GLY A 144 -30.86 -16.77 -25.69
C GLY A 144 -30.95 -15.63 -24.68
N ASP A 145 -30.79 -14.37 -25.11
CA ASP A 145 -31.06 -13.20 -24.28
C ASP A 145 -32.56 -13.01 -24.05
N GLU A 146 -32.97 -12.69 -22.82
CA GLU A 146 -34.39 -12.59 -22.45
C GLU A 146 -35.15 -11.55 -23.27
N ALA A 147 -34.56 -10.37 -23.52
CA ALA A 147 -35.21 -9.32 -24.29
C ALA A 147 -35.32 -9.71 -25.77
N SER A 148 -34.28 -10.33 -26.33
CA SER A 148 -34.26 -10.85 -27.70
C SER A 148 -35.35 -11.91 -27.92
N GLU A 149 -35.41 -12.90 -27.02
CA GLU A 149 -36.38 -14.00 -27.09
C GLU A 149 -37.81 -13.50 -26.86
N THR A 150 -38.00 -12.51 -25.98
CA THR A 150 -39.31 -11.87 -25.74
C THR A 150 -39.82 -11.15 -26.99
N ARG A 151 -38.95 -10.40 -27.68
CA ARG A 151 -39.28 -9.73 -28.94
C ARG A 151 -39.56 -10.74 -30.06
N LEU A 152 -38.77 -11.79 -30.18
CA LEU A 152 -39.00 -12.89 -31.13
C LEU A 152 -40.34 -13.60 -30.88
N LYS A 153 -40.68 -13.87 -29.61
CA LYS A 153 -41.95 -14.47 -29.21
C LYS A 153 -43.14 -13.56 -29.56
N ALA A 154 -42.99 -12.26 -29.36
CA ALA A 154 -43.99 -11.26 -29.73
C ALA A 154 -44.19 -11.22 -31.25
N TYR A 155 -43.11 -11.18 -32.04
CA TYR A 155 -43.14 -11.27 -33.50
C TYR A 155 -43.83 -12.56 -33.99
N LYS A 156 -43.42 -13.74 -33.47
CA LYS A 156 -44.06 -15.04 -33.76
C LYS A 156 -45.54 -15.09 -33.41
N ALA A 157 -46.00 -14.32 -32.42
CA ALA A 157 -47.41 -14.21 -32.08
C ALA A 157 -48.17 -13.42 -33.15
N VAL A 158 -47.63 -12.29 -33.61
CA VAL A 158 -48.22 -11.48 -34.69
C VAL A 158 -48.27 -12.27 -36.00
N LEU A 159 -47.21 -13.00 -36.38
CA LEU A 159 -47.22 -13.85 -37.58
C LEU A 159 -48.40 -14.84 -37.59
N ARG A 160 -48.66 -15.48 -36.44
CA ARG A 160 -49.77 -16.43 -36.27
C ARG A 160 -51.14 -15.77 -36.43
N GLU A 161 -51.28 -14.52 -35.99
CA GLU A 161 -52.53 -13.76 -36.13
C GLU A 161 -52.86 -13.44 -37.59
N PHE A 162 -51.83 -13.21 -38.43
CA PHE A 162 -51.99 -12.93 -39.87
C PHE A 162 -51.85 -14.18 -40.75
N GLY A 163 -51.74 -15.38 -40.16
CA GLY A 163 -51.63 -16.64 -40.91
C GLY A 163 -50.30 -16.83 -41.65
N ILE A 164 -49.25 -16.11 -41.28
CA ILE A 164 -47.91 -16.20 -41.88
C ILE A 164 -47.10 -17.27 -41.13
N PRO A 165 -46.60 -18.32 -41.81
CA PRO A 165 -45.78 -19.33 -41.15
C PRO A 165 -44.40 -18.76 -40.79
N PHE A 166 -43.93 -19.03 -39.57
CA PHE A 166 -42.57 -18.69 -39.17
C PHE A 166 -41.57 -19.69 -39.78
N SER A 167 -40.48 -19.19 -40.36
CA SER A 167 -39.35 -19.97 -40.86
C SER A 167 -38.04 -19.42 -40.28
N GLU A 168 -37.12 -20.32 -39.90
CA GLU A 168 -35.78 -19.94 -39.47
C GLU A 168 -34.96 -19.27 -40.60
N ASP A 169 -35.28 -19.56 -41.87
CA ASP A 169 -34.64 -18.92 -43.03
C ASP A 169 -35.05 -17.44 -43.20
N ASN A 170 -36.11 -17.00 -42.51
CA ASN A 170 -36.58 -15.62 -42.46
C ASN A 170 -36.13 -14.91 -41.16
N MET A 171 -34.99 -15.35 -40.59
CA MET A 171 -34.44 -14.79 -39.37
C MET A 171 -32.90 -14.74 -39.40
N GLY A 172 -32.33 -13.75 -38.71
CA GLY A 172 -30.90 -13.73 -38.38
C GLY A 172 -30.64 -13.07 -37.03
N TYR A 173 -29.51 -13.40 -36.39
CA TYR A 173 -29.07 -12.78 -35.13
C TYR A 173 -28.06 -11.66 -35.42
N GLY A 174 -28.45 -10.42 -35.13
CA GLY A 174 -27.62 -9.23 -35.25
C GLY A 174 -27.02 -8.76 -33.93
N ASP A 175 -27.26 -9.48 -32.82
CA ASP A 175 -26.62 -9.29 -31.52
C ASP A 175 -26.71 -7.86 -30.94
N TYR A 176 -27.71 -7.08 -31.33
CA TYR A 176 -27.92 -5.66 -30.98
C TYR A 176 -26.94 -4.65 -31.61
N TRP A 177 -26.03 -5.08 -32.48
CA TRP A 177 -24.92 -4.26 -32.97
C TRP A 177 -24.87 -4.17 -34.50
N HIS A 178 -24.29 -3.08 -34.99
CA HIS A 178 -24.19 -2.81 -36.43
C HIS A 178 -23.41 -3.88 -37.20
N GLY A 179 -22.29 -4.36 -36.65
CA GLY A 179 -21.40 -5.33 -37.32
C GLY A 179 -22.05 -6.68 -37.59
N PRO A 180 -22.54 -7.40 -36.56
CA PRO A 180 -23.23 -8.68 -36.75
C PRO A 180 -24.49 -8.56 -37.63
N THR A 181 -25.22 -7.44 -37.57
CA THR A 181 -26.34 -7.19 -38.50
C THR A 181 -25.90 -7.11 -39.96
N LYS A 182 -24.74 -6.50 -40.28
CA LYS A 182 -24.20 -6.52 -41.65
C LYS A 182 -23.98 -7.95 -42.15
N GLU A 183 -23.51 -8.86 -41.29
CA GLU A 183 -23.33 -10.27 -41.66
C GLU A 183 -24.66 -11.00 -41.90
N VAL A 184 -25.72 -10.62 -41.17
CA VAL A 184 -27.08 -11.09 -41.46
C VAL A 184 -27.54 -10.60 -42.84
N MET A 185 -27.36 -9.31 -43.12
CA MET A 185 -27.75 -8.72 -44.41
C MET A 185 -26.96 -9.31 -45.58
N LYS A 186 -25.66 -9.53 -45.40
CA LYS A 186 -24.81 -10.20 -46.39
C LYS A 186 -25.35 -11.59 -46.73
N LYS A 187 -25.73 -12.40 -45.74
CA LYS A 187 -26.34 -13.71 -45.98
C LYS A 187 -27.67 -13.60 -46.73
N VAL A 188 -28.46 -12.58 -46.43
CA VAL A 188 -29.71 -12.30 -47.16
C VAL A 188 -29.40 -12.03 -48.64
N PHE A 189 -28.45 -11.14 -48.95
CA PHE A 189 -28.06 -10.86 -50.34
C PHE A 189 -27.43 -12.06 -51.04
N ASP A 190 -26.50 -12.76 -50.39
CA ASP A 190 -25.77 -13.91 -50.94
C ASP A 190 -26.68 -15.11 -51.20
N SER A 191 -27.81 -15.24 -50.48
CA SER A 191 -28.78 -16.31 -50.69
C SER A 191 -29.51 -16.22 -52.04
N GLY A 192 -29.48 -15.07 -52.70
CA GLY A 192 -30.22 -14.82 -53.94
C GLY A 192 -31.74 -14.78 -53.77
N ARG A 193 -32.24 -14.69 -52.53
CA ARG A 193 -33.68 -14.51 -52.26
C ARG A 193 -34.18 -13.15 -52.77
N ILE A 194 -35.48 -13.07 -53.01
CA ILE A 194 -36.17 -11.78 -53.14
C ILE A 194 -36.09 -11.08 -51.77
N ILE A 195 -35.80 -9.77 -51.80
CA ILE A 195 -35.76 -8.96 -50.58
C ILE A 195 -37.14 -8.96 -49.92
N PRO A 196 -37.22 -9.20 -48.59
CA PRO A 196 -38.48 -9.23 -47.86
C PRO A 196 -39.19 -7.88 -47.90
N GLU A 197 -40.50 -7.89 -47.69
CA GLU A 197 -41.32 -6.67 -47.69
C GLU A 197 -41.00 -5.77 -46.49
N ILE A 198 -40.56 -6.37 -45.40
CA ILE A 198 -40.21 -5.68 -44.16
C ILE A 198 -39.13 -6.40 -43.38
N PHE A 199 -38.15 -5.64 -42.87
CA PHE A 199 -37.24 -6.09 -41.83
C PHE A 199 -37.73 -5.61 -40.46
N VAL A 200 -38.02 -6.57 -39.59
CA VAL A 200 -38.43 -6.34 -38.21
C VAL A 200 -37.20 -6.54 -37.31
N CYS A 201 -36.57 -5.45 -36.89
CA CYS A 201 -35.36 -5.51 -36.07
C CYS A 201 -35.70 -5.46 -34.58
N ALA A 202 -34.93 -6.20 -33.78
CA ALA A 202 -35.12 -6.23 -32.33
C ALA A 202 -34.60 -4.97 -31.62
N ASN A 203 -33.85 -4.08 -32.29
CA ASN A 203 -33.56 -2.73 -31.81
C ASN A 203 -33.32 -1.72 -32.96
N ASP A 204 -33.20 -0.44 -32.62
CA ASP A 204 -32.99 0.66 -33.55
C ASP A 204 -31.60 0.65 -34.19
N THR A 205 -30.55 0.31 -33.44
CA THR A 205 -29.18 0.24 -33.97
C THR A 205 -29.08 -0.79 -35.11
N MET A 206 -29.68 -1.96 -34.95
CA MET A 206 -29.75 -2.96 -36.02
C MET A 206 -30.64 -2.50 -37.16
N ALA A 207 -31.76 -1.82 -36.88
CA ALA A 207 -32.60 -1.26 -37.92
C ALA A 207 -31.85 -0.26 -38.81
N PHE A 208 -31.01 0.61 -38.24
CA PHE A 208 -30.16 1.50 -39.02
C PHE A 208 -29.11 0.75 -39.82
N ALA A 209 -28.49 -0.27 -39.27
CA ALA A 209 -27.57 -1.12 -40.02
C ALA A 209 -28.25 -1.79 -41.22
N VAL A 210 -29.50 -2.26 -41.06
CA VAL A 210 -30.30 -2.79 -42.18
C VAL A 210 -30.59 -1.73 -43.22
N ILE A 211 -31.02 -0.52 -42.81
CA ILE A 211 -31.30 0.59 -43.73
C ILE A 211 -30.04 0.96 -44.54
N ASP A 212 -28.91 1.09 -43.86
CA ASP A 212 -27.64 1.48 -44.49
C ASP A 212 -27.19 0.41 -45.52
N GLU A 213 -27.28 -0.88 -45.17
CA GLU A 213 -26.97 -1.98 -46.09
C GLU A 213 -27.93 -2.05 -47.29
N LEU A 214 -29.22 -1.83 -47.08
CA LEU A 214 -30.22 -1.80 -48.16
C LEU A 214 -29.94 -0.66 -49.15
N GLN A 215 -29.64 0.52 -48.64
CA GLN A 215 -29.32 1.70 -49.45
C GLN A 215 -28.01 1.51 -50.24
N GLU A 216 -26.98 0.94 -49.61
CA GLU A 216 -25.72 0.61 -50.28
C GLU A 216 -25.92 -0.39 -51.45
N HIS A 217 -26.92 -1.28 -51.35
CA HIS A 217 -27.29 -2.23 -52.39
C HIS A 217 -28.40 -1.73 -53.35
N GLY A 218 -28.73 -0.43 -53.28
CA GLY A 218 -29.64 0.24 -54.23
C GLY A 218 -31.13 0.11 -53.93
N TYR A 219 -31.51 -0.40 -52.75
CA TYR A 219 -32.91 -0.46 -52.31
C TYR A 219 -33.30 0.82 -51.57
N ARG A 220 -34.50 1.34 -51.84
CA ARG A 220 -35.06 2.50 -51.15
C ARG A 220 -35.91 2.06 -49.97
N VAL A 221 -35.71 2.72 -48.85
CA VAL A 221 -36.55 2.59 -47.65
C VAL A 221 -37.36 3.87 -47.53
N PRO A 222 -38.71 3.81 -47.49
CA PRO A 222 -39.57 2.63 -47.37
C PRO A 222 -40.15 2.09 -48.70
N GLU A 223 -39.81 2.67 -49.85
CA GLU A 223 -40.53 2.41 -51.11
C GLU A 223 -40.38 0.96 -51.56
N ASP A 224 -39.16 0.42 -51.53
CA ASP A 224 -38.86 -0.92 -51.99
C ASP A 224 -38.97 -1.94 -50.83
N VAL A 225 -38.59 -1.54 -49.62
CA VAL A 225 -38.62 -2.37 -48.41
C VAL A 225 -38.81 -1.53 -47.15
N MET A 226 -39.60 -2.01 -46.20
CA MET A 226 -39.85 -1.34 -44.93
C MET A 226 -38.90 -1.83 -43.83
N VAL A 227 -38.65 -0.99 -42.82
CA VAL A 227 -37.79 -1.37 -41.68
C VAL A 227 -38.39 -0.83 -40.37
N THR A 228 -38.48 -1.68 -39.35
CA THR A 228 -38.85 -1.27 -37.98
C THR A 228 -37.72 -1.53 -36.99
N GLY A 229 -37.63 -0.69 -35.97
CA GLY A 229 -36.75 -0.89 -34.81
C GLY A 229 -37.50 -1.02 -33.49
N PHE A 230 -36.75 -0.87 -32.42
CA PHE A 230 -37.18 -0.88 -31.02
C PHE A 230 -36.11 -0.15 -30.19
N ASP A 231 -36.50 0.58 -29.14
CA ASP A 231 -35.71 1.39 -28.17
C ASP A 231 -36.03 2.88 -28.29
N GLY A 232 -36.28 3.40 -29.50
CA GLY A 232 -36.64 4.79 -29.75
C GLY A 232 -35.50 5.78 -29.52
N ILE A 233 -34.28 5.41 -29.92
CA ILE A 233 -33.08 6.21 -29.69
C ILE A 233 -33.18 7.56 -30.39
N GLN A 234 -32.55 8.62 -29.86
CA GLN A 234 -32.71 9.97 -30.42
C GLN A 234 -32.21 10.12 -31.85
N GLU A 235 -31.26 9.29 -32.29
CA GLU A 235 -30.81 9.26 -33.69
C GLU A 235 -31.98 9.07 -34.67
N THR A 236 -33.07 8.40 -34.25
CA THR A 236 -34.30 8.21 -35.03
C THR A 236 -34.96 9.52 -35.47
N LEU A 237 -34.82 10.61 -34.70
CA LEU A 237 -35.44 11.91 -35.00
C LEU A 237 -34.71 12.67 -36.12
N TYR A 238 -33.42 12.38 -36.30
CA TYR A 238 -32.54 13.17 -37.16
C TYR A 238 -32.18 12.47 -38.48
N ARG A 239 -32.43 11.16 -38.62
CA ARG A 239 -32.21 10.37 -39.85
C ARG A 239 -33.37 10.48 -40.86
N ARG A 240 -33.08 10.13 -42.12
CA ARG A 240 -34.05 9.97 -43.21
C ARG A 240 -33.82 8.64 -43.94
N PRO A 241 -34.86 7.79 -44.12
CA PRO A 241 -36.19 7.92 -43.53
C PRO A 241 -36.12 7.82 -42.00
N ARG A 242 -37.00 8.53 -41.29
CA ARG A 242 -37.14 8.35 -39.85
C ARG A 242 -37.70 6.98 -39.51
N LEU A 243 -37.19 6.41 -38.42
CA LEU A 243 -37.45 5.02 -38.08
C LEU A 243 -38.79 4.84 -37.35
N THR A 244 -39.58 3.89 -37.83
CA THR A 244 -40.73 3.33 -37.11
C THR A 244 -40.22 2.44 -35.99
N THR A 245 -40.55 2.76 -34.74
CA THR A 245 -39.94 2.13 -33.55
C THR A 245 -40.86 2.15 -32.33
N CYS A 246 -40.49 1.42 -31.28
CA CYS A 246 -41.11 1.47 -29.96
C CYS A 246 -40.17 2.17 -28.97
N LYS A 247 -40.71 3.02 -28.10
CA LYS A 247 -39.96 3.67 -27.02
C LYS A 247 -40.71 3.58 -25.70
N GLU A 248 -39.95 3.65 -24.62
CA GLU A 248 -40.52 3.80 -23.29
C GLU A 248 -41.26 5.13 -23.17
N ASP A 249 -42.42 5.12 -22.51
CA ASP A 249 -43.20 6.33 -22.30
C ASP A 249 -42.81 7.00 -20.97
N ILE A 250 -41.69 7.72 -20.99
CA ILE A 250 -41.11 8.36 -19.80
C ILE A 250 -42.12 9.28 -19.11
N GLU A 251 -42.94 10.01 -19.86
CA GLU A 251 -43.99 10.88 -19.30
C GLU A 251 -45.02 10.11 -18.46
N MET A 252 -45.35 8.88 -18.87
CA MET A 252 -46.28 8.02 -18.16
C MET A 252 -45.59 7.30 -16.98
N LEU A 253 -44.32 6.93 -17.15
CA LEU A 253 -43.50 6.38 -16.08
C LEU A 253 -43.37 7.37 -14.90
N THR A 254 -42.99 8.61 -15.17
CA THR A 254 -42.82 9.64 -14.12
C THR A 254 -44.15 10.02 -13.49
N GLU A 255 -45.25 10.05 -14.26
CA GLU A 255 -46.61 10.22 -13.73
C GLU A 255 -46.98 9.10 -12.76
N GLN A 256 -46.71 7.86 -13.14
CA GLN A 256 -46.97 6.69 -12.29
C GLN A 256 -46.11 6.72 -11.02
N ILE A 257 -44.82 7.07 -11.12
CA ILE A 257 -43.93 7.24 -9.96
C ILE A 257 -44.48 8.31 -9.03
N PHE A 258 -44.89 9.47 -9.56
CA PHE A 258 -45.43 10.56 -8.76
C PHE A 258 -46.73 10.15 -8.06
N GLY A 259 -47.63 9.47 -8.77
CA GLY A 259 -48.85 8.90 -8.20
C GLY A 259 -48.58 7.85 -7.11
N ILE A 260 -47.54 7.01 -7.28
CA ILE A 260 -47.11 6.07 -6.24
C ILE A 260 -46.58 6.81 -5.01
N CYS A 261 -45.74 7.85 -5.18
CA CYS A 261 -45.25 8.67 -4.07
C CYS A 261 -46.40 9.26 -3.25
N GLN A 262 -47.45 9.75 -3.91
CA GLN A 262 -48.65 10.27 -3.25
C GLN A 262 -49.44 9.16 -2.55
N GLY A 263 -49.76 8.08 -3.26
CA GLY A 263 -50.61 7.01 -2.76
C GLY A 263 -49.98 6.16 -1.65
N ALA A 264 -48.67 5.95 -1.70
CA ALA A 264 -47.92 5.20 -0.68
C ALA A 264 -47.92 5.93 0.67
N LYS A 265 -47.76 7.26 0.65
CA LYS A 265 -47.75 8.09 1.86
C LYS A 265 -49.12 8.13 2.54
N ASP A 266 -50.19 8.22 1.76
CA ASP A 266 -51.56 8.24 2.26
C ASP A 266 -52.06 6.83 2.65
N GLY A 267 -51.24 5.78 2.46
CA GLY A 267 -51.58 4.39 2.73
C GLY A 267 -52.65 3.81 1.78
N THR A 268 -52.99 4.54 0.71
CA THR A 268 -54.00 4.15 -0.29
C THR A 268 -53.46 3.14 -1.28
N LEU A 269 -52.14 3.12 -1.47
CA LEU A 269 -51.43 2.18 -2.33
C LEU A 269 -50.55 1.26 -1.47
N LYS A 270 -50.45 -0.02 -1.86
CA LYS A 270 -49.57 -1.00 -1.21
C LYS A 270 -48.43 -1.39 -2.15
N PRO A 271 -47.27 -1.81 -1.61
CA PRO A 271 -46.19 -2.38 -2.40
C PRO A 271 -46.68 -3.54 -3.29
N GLY A 272 -46.08 -3.67 -4.46
CA GLY A 272 -46.53 -4.61 -5.48
C GLY A 272 -45.94 -4.31 -6.85
N ILE A 273 -46.40 -5.04 -7.86
CA ILE A 273 -45.94 -4.90 -9.24
C ILE A 273 -46.86 -3.94 -10.00
N PHE A 274 -46.24 -2.93 -10.59
CA PHE A 274 -46.85 -1.94 -11.47
C PHE A 274 -46.25 -2.09 -12.86
N LEU A 275 -47.05 -1.93 -13.90
CA LEU A 275 -46.62 -2.17 -15.27
C LEU A 275 -46.26 -0.85 -15.90
N GLU A 276 -45.11 -0.83 -16.55
CA GLU A 276 -44.66 0.30 -17.34
C GLU A 276 -45.18 0.21 -18.77
N TYR A 277 -45.43 1.36 -19.37
CA TYR A 277 -46.02 1.47 -20.69
C TYR A 277 -45.00 1.92 -21.72
N TYR A 278 -45.05 1.26 -22.86
CA TYR A 278 -44.32 1.66 -24.04
C TYR A 278 -45.30 2.25 -25.05
N LYS A 279 -44.83 3.20 -25.83
CA LYS A 279 -45.51 3.70 -27.01
C LYS A 279 -44.76 3.29 -28.27
N TYR A 280 -45.48 3.24 -29.38
CA TYR A 280 -44.87 3.04 -30.68
C TYR A 280 -45.04 4.30 -31.53
N ILE A 281 -44.06 4.54 -32.37
CA ILE A 281 -43.95 5.69 -33.26
C ILE A 281 -43.95 5.13 -34.67
N LEU A 282 -45.02 5.40 -35.41
CA LEU A 282 -45.09 5.10 -36.83
C LEU A 282 -44.45 6.26 -37.61
N SER A 283 -43.54 5.94 -38.51
CA SER A 283 -42.76 6.93 -39.24
C SER A 283 -42.40 6.48 -40.65
N GLU A 284 -41.53 7.25 -41.30
CA GLU A 284 -41.25 7.17 -42.73
C GLU A 284 -40.71 5.81 -43.15
N SER A 285 -39.92 5.11 -42.32
CA SER A 285 -39.35 3.79 -42.67
C SER A 285 -40.39 2.69 -42.90
N CYS A 286 -41.66 2.94 -42.55
CA CYS A 286 -42.81 2.09 -42.84
C CYS A 286 -43.93 2.84 -43.57
N ARG A 287 -43.58 3.85 -44.38
CA ARG A 287 -44.50 4.59 -45.28
C ARG A 287 -45.55 5.46 -44.57
N TYR A 288 -45.42 5.71 -43.27
CA TYR A 288 -46.26 6.67 -42.56
C TYR A 288 -45.69 8.09 -42.71
N ASN A 289 -46.58 9.08 -42.82
CA ASN A 289 -46.19 10.47 -42.81
C ASN A 289 -45.74 10.88 -41.41
N ASP A 290 -44.50 11.31 -41.27
CA ASP A 290 -44.05 11.93 -40.03
C ASP A 290 -44.50 13.40 -39.99
N LEU A 291 -45.48 13.68 -39.12
CA LEU A 291 -46.05 15.02 -38.95
C LEU A 291 -45.18 15.94 -38.06
N ASN A 292 -44.15 15.41 -37.39
CA ASN A 292 -43.31 16.19 -36.48
C ASN A 292 -42.13 16.82 -37.22
N GLN A 293 -42.17 18.13 -37.46
CA GLN A 293 -40.97 18.85 -37.90
C GLN A 293 -39.94 18.87 -36.78
N VAL A 294 -38.75 18.31 -37.04
CA VAL A 294 -37.61 18.48 -36.16
C VAL A 294 -36.90 19.77 -36.55
N ASP A 295 -36.77 20.66 -35.59
CA ASP A 295 -36.04 21.91 -35.78
C ASP A 295 -34.53 21.64 -35.68
N TYR A 296 -33.93 21.32 -36.83
CA TYR A 296 -32.48 21.14 -36.94
C TYR A 296 -31.69 22.38 -36.52
N ARG A 297 -32.26 23.60 -36.64
CA ARG A 297 -31.59 24.84 -36.21
C ARG A 297 -31.56 24.94 -34.69
N LYS A 298 -32.68 24.59 -34.03
CA LYS A 298 -32.73 24.47 -32.58
C LYS A 298 -31.72 23.44 -32.09
N ARG A 299 -31.69 22.24 -32.68
CA ARG A 299 -30.74 21.20 -32.29
C ARG A 299 -29.28 21.62 -32.49
N ALA A 300 -28.95 22.25 -33.62
CA ALA A 300 -27.61 22.77 -33.86
C ALA A 300 -27.19 23.82 -32.82
N ARG A 301 -28.13 24.69 -32.40
CA ARG A 301 -27.89 25.67 -31.33
C ARG A 301 -27.67 25.01 -29.97
N GLU A 302 -28.49 24.03 -29.61
CA GLU A 302 -28.33 23.27 -28.36
C GLU A 302 -26.96 22.58 -28.31
N LEU A 303 -26.53 21.95 -29.41
CA LEU A 303 -25.19 21.33 -29.49
C LEU A 303 -24.07 22.36 -29.37
N TYR A 304 -24.22 23.55 -29.96
CA TYR A 304 -23.25 24.64 -29.81
C TYR A 304 -23.17 25.13 -28.35
N GLU A 305 -24.30 25.40 -27.72
CA GLU A 305 -24.38 25.84 -26.32
C GLU A 305 -23.82 24.78 -25.35
N LEU A 306 -24.16 23.51 -25.58
CA LEU A 306 -23.58 22.37 -24.87
C LEU A 306 -22.05 22.38 -25.03
N ASN A 307 -21.53 22.47 -26.26
CA ASN A 307 -20.10 22.43 -26.52
C ASN A 307 -19.33 23.60 -25.88
N GLU A 308 -19.85 24.83 -25.96
CA GLU A 308 -19.28 26.00 -25.30
C GLU A 308 -19.23 25.81 -23.78
N MET A 309 -20.33 25.35 -23.18
CA MET A 309 -20.38 25.12 -21.73
C MET A 309 -19.46 23.97 -21.30
N GLN A 310 -19.35 22.91 -22.11
CA GLN A 310 -18.40 21.82 -21.88
C GLN A 310 -16.96 22.33 -21.89
N THR A 311 -16.59 23.17 -22.86
CA THR A 311 -15.24 23.74 -22.99
C THR A 311 -14.90 24.62 -21.79
N TRP A 312 -15.80 25.55 -21.44
CA TRP A 312 -15.60 26.42 -20.28
C TRP A 312 -15.50 25.65 -18.95
N SER A 313 -16.32 24.61 -18.80
CA SER A 313 -16.27 23.72 -17.63
C SER A 313 -14.96 22.94 -17.56
N GLU A 314 -14.45 22.45 -18.69
CA GLU A 314 -13.17 21.73 -18.77
C GLU A 314 -11.99 22.60 -18.37
N GLU A 315 -11.88 23.80 -18.93
CA GLU A 315 -10.80 24.75 -18.59
C GLU A 315 -10.87 25.14 -17.11
N SER A 316 -12.08 25.42 -16.62
CA SER A 316 -12.29 25.79 -15.21
C SER A 316 -11.89 24.67 -14.27
N THR A 317 -12.34 23.44 -14.54
CA THR A 317 -12.06 22.28 -13.66
C THR A 317 -10.58 21.87 -13.71
N THR A 318 -9.94 21.95 -14.88
CA THR A 318 -8.52 21.61 -15.06
C THR A 318 -7.64 22.58 -14.27
N ARG A 319 -7.88 23.88 -14.41
CA ARG A 319 -7.19 24.92 -13.64
C ARG A 319 -7.32 24.69 -12.13
N VAL A 320 -8.47 24.23 -11.67
CA VAL A 320 -8.68 23.90 -10.25
C VAL A 320 -7.84 22.71 -9.82
N ALA A 321 -7.83 21.64 -10.61
CA ALA A 321 -7.02 20.48 -10.33
C ALA A 321 -5.53 20.81 -10.24
N GLU A 322 -5.03 21.67 -11.13
CA GLU A 322 -3.66 22.18 -11.09
C GLU A 322 -3.34 22.86 -9.75
N HIS A 323 -4.18 23.78 -9.29
CA HIS A 323 -4.00 24.43 -7.98
C HIS A 323 -4.10 23.46 -6.80
N ILE A 324 -4.95 22.43 -6.88
CA ILE A 324 -5.02 21.38 -5.85
C ILE A 324 -3.72 20.57 -5.81
N ILE A 325 -3.15 20.23 -6.96
CA ILE A 325 -1.89 19.48 -7.07
C ILE A 325 -0.71 20.30 -6.49
N ASP A 326 -0.74 21.62 -6.66
CA ASP A 326 0.26 22.55 -6.11
C ASP A 326 0.13 22.78 -4.61
N CYS A 327 -0.99 22.39 -3.99
CA CYS A 327 -1.13 22.45 -2.55
C CYS A 327 -0.03 21.63 -1.84
N THR A 328 0.41 22.17 -0.71
CA THR A 328 1.47 21.56 0.12
C THR A 328 0.94 21.00 1.43
N ASN A 329 -0.27 21.38 1.81
CA ASN A 329 -1.00 20.98 3.01
C ASN A 329 -2.51 21.07 2.75
N LEU A 330 -3.31 20.45 3.62
CA LEU A 330 -4.76 20.44 3.50
C LEU A 330 -5.43 21.81 3.80
N ASN A 331 -4.77 22.73 4.50
CA ASN A 331 -5.33 24.09 4.69
C ASN A 331 -5.34 24.90 3.39
N SER A 332 -4.34 24.73 2.53
CA SER A 332 -4.30 25.35 1.21
C SER A 332 -5.41 24.82 0.30
N LEU A 333 -5.81 23.55 0.45
CA LEU A 333 -6.91 22.93 -0.30
C LEU A 333 -8.22 23.71 -0.12
N GLY A 334 -8.55 24.11 1.11
CA GLY A 334 -9.77 24.85 1.39
C GLY A 334 -9.88 26.19 0.64
N ASN A 335 -8.75 26.91 0.51
CA ASN A 335 -8.70 28.16 -0.26
C ASN A 335 -8.85 27.92 -1.76
N VAL A 336 -8.25 26.85 -2.28
CA VAL A 336 -8.38 26.47 -3.69
C VAL A 336 -9.83 26.09 -3.98
N LEU A 337 -10.43 25.21 -3.18
CA LEU A 337 -11.83 24.79 -3.34
C LEU A 337 -12.79 25.99 -3.32
N ALA A 338 -12.60 26.95 -2.42
CA ALA A 338 -13.41 28.17 -2.37
C ALA A 338 -13.30 29.07 -3.64
N GLY A 339 -12.19 28.99 -4.37
CA GLY A 339 -11.95 29.74 -5.62
C GLY A 339 -12.30 28.99 -6.90
N ALA A 340 -12.78 27.76 -6.78
CA ALA A 340 -12.70 26.75 -7.84
C ALA A 340 -14.03 26.12 -8.26
N ILE A 341 -15.01 26.12 -7.36
CA ILE A 341 -16.27 25.39 -7.54
C ILE A 341 -17.18 26.15 -8.52
N PHE A 342 -18.14 25.47 -9.14
CA PHE A 342 -19.10 26.09 -10.05
C PHE A 342 -20.12 26.93 -9.26
N GLU A 343 -20.74 27.93 -9.90
CA GLU A 343 -21.92 28.58 -9.32
C GLU A 343 -22.99 27.52 -8.99
N ASP A 344 -23.74 27.75 -7.92
CA ASP A 344 -24.81 26.85 -7.46
C ASP A 344 -24.31 25.42 -7.12
N SER A 345 -23.04 25.30 -6.72
CA SER A 345 -22.48 24.06 -6.18
C SER A 345 -21.57 24.27 -4.96
N TYR A 346 -21.39 23.19 -4.20
CA TYR A 346 -20.62 23.12 -2.97
C TYR A 346 -19.79 21.84 -2.95
N VAL A 347 -18.59 21.92 -2.40
CA VAL A 347 -17.80 20.75 -2.01
C VAL A 347 -17.75 20.75 -0.51
N SER A 348 -17.92 19.57 0.07
CA SER A 348 -17.76 19.38 1.50
C SER A 348 -16.76 18.29 1.79
N LEU A 349 -16.08 18.40 2.95
CA LEU A 349 -15.11 17.44 3.43
C LEU A 349 -15.48 16.98 4.84
N ASN A 350 -15.19 15.72 5.20
CA ASN A 350 -15.32 15.24 6.55
C ASN A 350 -14.49 16.11 7.51
N ASN A 351 -15.03 16.45 8.68
CA ASN A 351 -14.33 17.37 9.59
C ASN A 351 -13.01 16.79 10.13
N ASP A 352 -12.91 15.47 10.19
CA ASP A 352 -11.69 14.74 10.53
C ASP A 352 -10.72 14.54 9.35
N PHE A 353 -11.16 14.80 8.12
CA PHE A 353 -10.31 14.68 6.94
C PHE A 353 -9.11 15.63 7.00
N LEU A 354 -9.31 16.85 7.50
CA LEU A 354 -8.22 17.81 7.75
C LEU A 354 -7.34 17.40 8.95
N LEU A 355 -7.88 16.63 9.90
CA LEU A 355 -7.16 16.16 11.10
C LEU A 355 -6.29 14.93 10.81
N SER A 356 -6.45 14.27 9.66
CA SER A 356 -5.65 13.12 9.24
C SER A 356 -4.15 13.43 9.01
N GLU A 357 -3.76 14.72 8.91
CA GLU A 357 -2.34 15.13 8.97
C GLU A 357 -1.72 14.91 10.37
N ILE A 358 -2.53 14.85 11.43
CA ILE A 358 -2.10 14.99 12.82
C ILE A 358 -2.00 13.64 13.55
N SER A 359 -2.64 12.58 13.06
CA SER A 359 -2.71 11.33 13.83
C SER A 359 -2.70 10.08 12.95
N ASP A 360 -1.99 9.05 13.41
CA ASP A 360 -2.02 7.68 12.86
C ASP A 360 -3.32 6.95 13.24
N ILE A 361 -4.44 7.66 13.29
CA ILE A 361 -5.73 7.07 13.60
C ILE A 361 -6.12 6.22 12.39
N GLU A 362 -6.15 4.90 12.60
CA GLU A 362 -7.00 3.98 11.86
C GLU A 362 -8.44 4.46 12.02
N ILE A 363 -8.88 5.35 11.14
CA ILE A 363 -10.29 5.74 11.06
C ILE A 363 -11.04 4.48 10.63
N ASN A 364 -12.05 4.12 11.42
CA ASN A 364 -12.79 2.88 11.33
C ASN A 364 -13.63 2.85 10.03
N ASP A 365 -12.98 2.48 8.92
CA ASP A 365 -13.41 2.67 7.52
C ASP A 365 -14.74 1.97 7.12
N GLU A 366 -15.31 1.10 7.97
CA GLU A 366 -16.46 0.28 7.58
C GLU A 366 -17.83 0.74 8.10
N LYS A 367 -17.93 1.42 9.26
CA LYS A 367 -19.24 1.68 9.90
C LYS A 367 -19.90 3.01 9.56
N GLU A 368 -19.16 4.13 9.56
CA GLU A 368 -19.72 5.46 9.29
C GLU A 368 -18.82 6.24 8.33
N PRO A 369 -19.13 6.26 7.02
CA PRO A 369 -18.25 6.84 6.00
C PRO A 369 -18.16 8.38 6.04
N PHE A 370 -19.17 9.04 6.60
CA PHE A 370 -19.25 10.50 6.67
C PHE A 370 -19.39 10.93 8.12
N THR A 371 -18.65 11.96 8.52
CA THR A 371 -18.81 12.59 9.83
C THR A 371 -20.15 13.32 9.91
N GLU A 372 -20.75 13.38 11.10
CA GLU A 372 -22.01 14.12 11.33
C GLU A 372 -21.94 15.58 10.85
N LYS A 373 -20.78 16.24 11.00
CA LYS A 373 -20.53 17.61 10.53
C LYS A 373 -19.52 17.63 9.40
N LEU A 374 -19.89 18.21 8.27
CA LEU A 374 -19.06 18.33 7.09
C LEU A 374 -18.61 19.78 6.91
N LEU A 375 -17.32 20.00 6.66
CA LEU A 375 -16.73 21.29 6.31
C LEU A 375 -17.20 21.73 4.94
N LEU A 376 -17.68 22.96 4.79
CA LEU A 376 -18.31 23.46 3.56
C LEU A 376 -17.40 24.42 2.79
N PHE A 377 -17.27 24.22 1.48
CA PHE A 377 -16.52 25.07 0.56
C PHE A 377 -17.40 25.46 -0.64
N SER A 378 -17.40 26.75 -1.00
CA SER A 378 -18.18 27.29 -2.13
C SER A 378 -17.60 28.58 -2.67
N THR A 379 -18.08 29.02 -3.83
CA THR A 379 -17.74 30.33 -4.38
C THR A 379 -18.44 31.47 -3.63
N LYS A 380 -17.82 32.66 -3.65
CA LYS A 380 -18.44 33.89 -3.12
C LYS A 380 -19.77 34.24 -3.79
N ASN A 381 -19.97 33.89 -5.07
CA ASN A 381 -21.23 34.13 -5.77
C ASN A 381 -22.32 33.21 -5.24
N THR A 382 -21.99 31.92 -5.01
CA THR A 382 -22.90 30.97 -4.37
C THR A 382 -23.25 31.41 -2.95
N GLU A 383 -22.26 31.81 -2.14
CA GLU A 383 -22.48 32.34 -0.77
C GLU A 383 -23.39 33.58 -0.76
N ARG A 384 -23.23 34.49 -1.74
CA ARG A 384 -24.07 35.69 -1.88
C ARG A 384 -25.50 35.36 -2.28
N LYS A 385 -25.69 34.40 -3.20
CA LYS A 385 -27.03 33.95 -3.63
C LYS A 385 -27.78 33.21 -2.52
N LYS A 386 -27.08 32.47 -1.67
CA LYS A 386 -27.62 31.57 -0.63
C LYS A 386 -27.42 32.08 0.81
N GLY A 387 -27.29 33.39 0.99
CA GLY A 387 -27.53 34.05 2.29
C GLY A 387 -26.54 33.84 3.47
N SER A 388 -25.54 32.94 3.43
CA SER A 388 -24.78 32.59 4.65
C SER A 388 -23.30 32.25 4.46
N LYS A 389 -22.51 32.52 5.52
CA LYS A 389 -21.07 32.20 5.69
C LYS A 389 -20.85 30.88 6.46
N ALA A 390 -21.82 29.95 6.47
CA ALA A 390 -21.70 28.75 7.30
C ALA A 390 -20.49 27.92 6.85
N LYS A 391 -19.61 27.61 7.81
CA LYS A 391 -18.39 26.82 7.56
C LYS A 391 -18.63 25.31 7.57
N TYR A 392 -19.81 24.89 8.05
CA TYR A 392 -20.18 23.49 8.23
C TYR A 392 -21.65 23.27 7.88
N PHE A 393 -22.01 22.05 7.48
CA PHE A 393 -23.40 21.58 7.44
C PHE A 393 -23.52 20.19 8.09
N ASN A 394 -24.71 19.85 8.62
CA ASN A 394 -24.94 18.53 9.23
C ASN A 394 -25.36 17.54 8.15
N LEU A 395 -24.79 16.33 8.19
CA LEU A 395 -25.15 15.25 7.27
C LEU A 395 -26.63 14.87 7.38
N SER A 396 -27.24 15.01 8.57
CA SER A 396 -28.68 14.81 8.78
C SER A 396 -29.55 15.70 7.89
N ASP A 397 -29.05 16.87 7.47
CA ASP A 397 -29.77 17.79 6.61
C ASP A 397 -29.66 17.37 5.13
N MET A 398 -28.76 16.42 4.81
CA MET A 398 -28.34 15.90 3.50
C MET A 398 -27.75 16.95 2.55
N VAL A 399 -28.34 18.14 2.49
CA VAL A 399 -27.92 19.25 1.65
C VAL A 399 -27.62 20.49 2.51
N PRO A 400 -26.58 21.27 2.17
CA PRO A 400 -26.33 22.55 2.80
C PRO A 400 -27.54 23.49 2.65
N TYR A 401 -27.93 24.17 3.73
CA TYR A 401 -29.03 25.14 3.73
C TYR A 401 -30.37 24.55 3.25
N LEU A 402 -30.70 23.35 3.75
CA LEU A 402 -31.94 22.62 3.43
C LEU A 402 -33.17 23.52 3.39
N ASP A 403 -33.41 24.33 4.43
CA ASP A 403 -34.56 25.23 4.51
C ASP A 403 -34.62 26.27 3.38
N GLU A 404 -33.48 26.81 2.95
CA GLU A 404 -33.43 27.77 1.84
C GLU A 404 -33.66 27.09 0.49
N TRP A 405 -33.13 25.87 0.31
CA TRP A 405 -33.35 25.10 -0.90
C TRP A 405 -34.81 24.64 -1.03
N LEU A 406 -35.50 24.36 0.07
CA LEU A 406 -36.92 24.02 0.05
C LEU A 406 -37.80 25.11 -0.59
N GLU A 407 -37.33 26.36 -0.66
CA GLU A 407 -37.98 27.46 -1.36
C GLU A 407 -37.47 27.67 -2.81
N ASP A 408 -36.38 27.02 -3.23
CA ASP A 408 -35.80 27.11 -4.57
C ASP A 408 -36.47 26.12 -5.55
N GLU A 409 -36.75 26.56 -6.78
CA GLU A 409 -37.14 25.68 -7.88
C GLU A 409 -35.91 25.05 -8.55
N SER A 410 -35.30 24.09 -7.85
CA SER A 410 -34.21 23.25 -8.38
C SER A 410 -34.22 21.86 -7.72
N MET A 411 -33.74 20.86 -8.46
CA MET A 411 -33.32 19.59 -7.86
C MET A 411 -31.89 19.72 -7.32
N VAL A 412 -31.47 18.81 -6.45
CA VAL A 412 -30.07 18.76 -5.96
C VAL A 412 -29.45 17.42 -6.32
N VAL A 413 -28.23 17.42 -6.84
CA VAL A 413 -27.46 16.22 -7.15
C VAL A 413 -26.27 16.12 -6.21
N LEU A 414 -26.12 14.95 -5.56
CA LEU A 414 -25.05 14.66 -4.62
C LEU A 414 -24.16 13.54 -5.18
N ASN A 415 -22.86 13.71 -5.03
CA ASN A 415 -21.83 12.75 -5.40
C ASN A 415 -20.79 12.62 -4.28
N ALA A 416 -20.27 11.42 -4.03
CA ALA A 416 -19.22 11.23 -3.04
C ALA A 416 -17.88 11.82 -3.51
N MET A 417 -17.22 12.54 -2.61
CA MET A 417 -15.80 12.88 -2.70
C MET A 417 -15.00 11.77 -2.02
N THR A 418 -13.95 11.25 -2.66
CA THR A 418 -13.25 10.03 -2.23
C THR A 418 -11.73 10.08 -2.49
N VAL A 419 -10.99 9.35 -1.66
CA VAL A 419 -9.56 9.04 -1.78
C VAL A 419 -9.42 7.52 -1.76
N GLY A 420 -9.31 6.89 -2.93
CA GLY A 420 -9.42 5.44 -3.05
C GLY A 420 -10.81 4.96 -2.62
N SER A 421 -10.87 3.98 -1.72
CA SER A 421 -12.11 3.47 -1.13
C SER A 421 -12.67 4.31 0.01
N ARG A 422 -11.94 5.34 0.46
CA ARG A 422 -12.34 6.19 1.58
C ARG A 422 -13.11 7.42 1.10
N PRO A 423 -14.39 7.59 1.47
CA PRO A 423 -15.07 8.85 1.26
C PRO A 423 -14.46 9.94 2.14
N CYS A 424 -14.17 11.09 1.54
CA CYS A 424 -13.65 12.26 2.23
C CYS A 424 -14.65 13.42 2.30
N GLY A 425 -15.84 13.28 1.71
CA GLY A 425 -16.93 14.24 1.81
C GLY A 425 -17.92 14.15 0.65
N ILE A 426 -18.66 15.23 0.36
CA ILE A 426 -19.76 15.22 -0.61
C ILE A 426 -19.69 16.45 -1.52
N PHE A 427 -19.84 16.25 -2.83
CA PHE A 427 -20.08 17.30 -3.81
C PHE A 427 -21.59 17.45 -4.04
N VAL A 428 -22.07 18.69 -4.03
CA VAL A 428 -23.50 19.02 -4.13
C VAL A 428 -23.69 20.09 -5.21
N MET A 429 -24.65 19.90 -6.11
CA MET A 429 -25.01 20.89 -7.14
C MET A 429 -26.53 21.06 -7.24
N TRP A 430 -26.99 22.31 -7.29
CA TRP A 430 -28.38 22.66 -7.55
C TRP A 430 -28.58 22.76 -9.06
N VAL A 431 -29.60 22.06 -9.57
CA VAL A 431 -29.79 21.83 -11.00
C VAL A 431 -31.22 22.17 -11.40
N LYS A 432 -31.36 22.96 -12.47
CA LYS A 432 -32.64 23.25 -13.12
C LYS A 432 -32.77 22.55 -14.48
N ASP A 433 -31.65 22.32 -15.15
CA ASP A 433 -31.56 21.58 -16.41
C ASP A 433 -30.53 20.46 -16.27
N ILE A 434 -31.03 19.24 -16.02
CA ILE A 434 -30.16 18.09 -15.79
C ILE A 434 -29.43 17.64 -17.06
N VAL A 435 -29.99 17.88 -18.25
CA VAL A 435 -29.37 17.49 -19.52
C VAL A 435 -28.08 18.28 -19.73
N LEU A 436 -28.11 19.57 -19.38
CA LEU A 436 -26.96 20.47 -19.47
C LEU A 436 -25.93 20.21 -18.36
N ASN A 437 -26.38 19.98 -17.12
CA ASN A 437 -25.50 19.89 -15.96
C ASN A 437 -24.91 18.49 -15.70
N ALA A 438 -25.56 17.40 -16.13
CA ALA A 438 -25.10 16.04 -15.82
C ALA A 438 -23.66 15.72 -16.28
N PRO A 439 -23.22 16.09 -17.50
CA PRO A 439 -21.83 15.87 -17.91
C PRO A 439 -20.82 16.67 -17.07
N ILE A 440 -21.20 17.89 -16.65
CA ILE A 440 -20.38 18.77 -15.80
C ILE A 440 -20.20 18.13 -14.42
N ILE A 441 -21.30 17.69 -13.79
CA ILE A 441 -21.28 17.03 -12.48
C ILE A 441 -20.30 15.85 -12.48
N VAL A 442 -20.46 14.93 -13.44
CA VAL A 442 -19.60 13.74 -13.54
C VAL A 442 -18.13 14.11 -13.73
N ARG A 443 -17.83 15.11 -14.57
CA ARG A 443 -16.45 15.56 -14.83
C ARG A 443 -15.82 16.18 -13.58
N VAL A 444 -16.52 17.12 -12.96
CA VAL A 444 -16.04 17.85 -11.79
C VAL A 444 -15.76 16.88 -10.63
N THR A 445 -16.70 16.00 -10.33
CA THR A 445 -16.52 14.97 -9.29
C THR A 445 -15.30 14.09 -9.58
N LYS A 446 -15.10 13.63 -10.82
CA LYS A 446 -13.94 12.78 -11.17
C LYS A 446 -12.62 13.53 -11.04
N ILE A 447 -12.53 14.74 -11.58
CA ILE A 447 -11.29 15.52 -11.57
C ILE A 447 -10.92 15.95 -10.14
N LEU A 448 -11.89 16.42 -9.35
CA LEU A 448 -11.64 16.79 -7.95
C LEU A 448 -11.19 15.58 -7.13
N ASN A 449 -11.83 14.42 -7.30
CA ASN A 449 -11.41 13.19 -6.62
C ASN A 449 -9.98 12.80 -6.99
N LEU A 450 -9.61 12.86 -8.28
CA LEU A 450 -8.25 12.57 -8.72
C LEU A 450 -7.24 13.55 -8.12
N ALA A 451 -7.55 14.84 -8.11
CA ALA A 451 -6.67 15.88 -7.59
C ALA A 451 -6.48 15.76 -6.06
N ILE A 452 -7.56 15.55 -5.31
CA ILE A 452 -7.51 15.35 -3.85
C ILE A 452 -6.74 14.07 -3.51
N ASN A 453 -7.01 12.97 -4.22
CA ASN A 453 -6.28 11.71 -4.03
C ASN A 453 -4.76 11.90 -4.24
N ASN A 454 -4.36 12.63 -5.29
CA ASN A 454 -2.95 12.94 -5.53
C ASN A 454 -2.34 13.82 -4.44
N LEU A 455 -3.07 14.82 -3.94
CA LEU A 455 -2.63 15.66 -2.83
C LEU A 455 -2.41 14.83 -1.56
N VAL A 456 -3.38 13.99 -1.19
CA VAL A 456 -3.27 13.12 0.00
C VAL A 456 -2.07 12.18 -0.15
N ASN A 457 -1.91 11.51 -1.30
CA ASN A 457 -0.76 10.65 -1.55
C ASN A 457 0.58 11.40 -1.46
N LYS A 458 0.64 12.65 -1.95
CA LYS A 458 1.83 13.52 -1.85
C LYS A 458 2.15 13.86 -0.39
N ILE A 459 1.14 14.16 0.42
CA ILE A 459 1.29 14.45 1.85
C ILE A 459 1.74 13.19 2.62
N SER A 460 1.08 12.05 2.40
CA SER A 460 1.43 10.77 3.02
C SER A 460 2.85 10.33 2.68
N ARG A 461 3.29 10.51 1.42
CA ARG A 461 4.68 10.24 1.01
C ARG A 461 5.68 11.15 1.73
N LYS A 462 5.37 12.44 1.91
CA LYS A 462 6.22 13.37 2.68
C LYS A 462 6.29 12.97 4.15
N LYS A 463 5.16 12.56 4.76
CA LYS A 463 5.12 12.06 6.15
C LYS A 463 5.97 10.80 6.29
N LEU A 464 5.75 9.80 5.43
CA LEU A 464 6.52 8.55 5.42
C LEU A 464 8.02 8.82 5.24
N LYS A 465 8.39 9.72 4.33
CA LYS A 465 9.79 10.12 4.15
C LYS A 465 10.37 10.73 5.43
N ARG A 466 9.64 11.64 6.10
CA ARG A 466 10.07 12.20 7.40
C ARG A 466 10.18 11.14 8.49
N THR A 467 9.24 10.21 8.59
CA THR A 467 9.28 9.12 9.56
C THR A 467 10.49 8.21 9.32
N VAL A 468 10.73 7.82 8.06
CA VAL A 468 11.91 7.04 7.69
C VAL A 468 13.20 7.82 7.98
N ASP A 469 13.27 9.10 7.62
CA ASP A 469 14.45 9.94 7.86
C ASP A 469 14.70 10.16 9.36
N ASN A 470 13.65 10.30 10.18
CA ASN A 470 13.75 10.43 11.64
C ASN A 470 14.11 9.09 12.31
N SER A 471 13.57 7.97 11.84
CA SER A 471 13.92 6.63 12.36
C SER A 471 15.40 6.30 12.15
N LYS A 472 16.05 6.91 11.16
CA LYS A 472 17.49 6.81 10.93
C LYS A 472 18.34 7.64 11.90
N LYS A 473 17.72 8.53 12.69
CA LYS A 473 18.42 9.51 13.54
C LYS A 473 18.14 9.36 15.04
N VAL A 474 17.26 8.43 15.42
CA VAL A 474 16.78 8.23 16.79
C VAL A 474 16.95 6.76 17.18
N ASP A 475 17.38 6.51 18.41
CA ASP A 475 17.43 5.18 19.01
C ASP A 475 16.02 4.74 19.48
N GLN A 476 15.59 3.54 19.11
CA GLN A 476 14.22 3.08 19.36
C GLN A 476 13.95 2.68 20.82
N VAL A 477 14.99 2.41 21.61
CA VAL A 477 14.83 1.99 23.01
C VAL A 477 14.67 3.20 23.93
N THR A 478 15.41 4.26 23.65
CA THR A 478 15.54 5.45 24.50
C THR A 478 14.86 6.70 23.95
N GLU A 479 14.45 6.69 22.68
CA GLU A 479 13.93 7.86 21.95
C GLU A 479 14.92 9.05 21.87
N LEU A 480 16.18 8.83 22.25
CA LEU A 480 17.29 9.78 22.11
C LEU A 480 17.83 9.76 20.68
N MET A 481 18.65 10.75 20.30
CA MET A 481 19.39 10.68 19.03
C MET A 481 20.24 9.41 18.98
N ASN A 482 20.44 8.85 17.79
CA ASN A 482 21.52 7.89 17.56
C ASN A 482 22.79 8.64 17.11
N LEU A 483 23.91 7.93 16.92
CA LEU A 483 25.18 8.54 16.51
C LEU A 483 25.03 9.45 15.28
N LYS A 484 24.34 8.97 14.24
CA LYS A 484 24.10 9.74 13.01
C LYS A 484 23.30 11.02 13.28
N GLY A 485 22.27 10.95 14.13
CA GLY A 485 21.49 12.12 14.52
C GLY A 485 22.34 13.18 15.23
N LEU A 486 23.28 12.74 16.08
CA LEU A 486 24.21 13.62 16.77
C LEU A 486 25.26 14.23 15.84
N GLU A 487 25.82 13.45 14.91
CA GLU A 487 26.76 13.95 13.90
C GLU A 487 26.15 15.07 13.06
N GLU A 488 24.95 14.86 12.51
CA GLU A 488 24.27 15.89 11.72
C GLU A 488 23.93 17.14 12.57
N TRP A 489 23.54 16.94 13.83
CA TRP A 489 23.31 18.06 14.76
C TRP A 489 24.61 18.84 15.03
N PHE A 490 25.72 18.14 15.27
CA PHE A 490 27.02 18.71 15.56
C PHE A 490 27.62 19.44 14.34
N ASP A 491 27.51 18.85 13.15
CA ASP A 491 27.90 19.49 11.88
C ASP A 491 27.10 20.76 11.64
N GLY A 492 25.81 20.76 11.98
CA GLY A 492 24.94 21.94 11.92
C GLY A 492 25.41 23.09 12.83
N LEU A 493 26.05 22.79 13.97
CA LEU A 493 26.67 23.82 14.81
C LEU A 493 27.87 24.48 14.13
N SER A 494 28.61 23.70 13.32
CA SER A 494 29.83 24.13 12.64
C SER A 494 29.57 25.15 11.51
N VAL A 495 28.32 25.25 11.05
CA VAL A 495 27.92 26.17 9.96
C VAL A 495 27.68 27.60 10.46
N ASN A 496 27.44 27.79 11.77
CA ASN A 496 27.21 29.11 12.36
C ASN A 496 28.49 29.64 13.05
N PRO A 497 29.13 30.72 12.55
CA PRO A 497 30.38 31.25 13.12
C PRO A 497 30.29 31.65 14.60
N ASP A 498 29.09 32.03 15.07
CA ASP A 498 28.88 32.42 16.48
C ASP A 498 29.00 31.22 17.44
N ASN A 499 28.74 29.99 16.97
CA ASN A 499 28.87 28.77 17.79
C ASN A 499 30.33 28.33 17.99
N HIS A 500 31.25 28.79 17.14
CA HIS A 500 32.69 28.54 17.28
C HIS A 500 33.35 29.40 18.36
N SER A 501 32.62 30.38 18.92
CA SER A 501 33.11 31.25 20.00
C SER A 501 33.09 30.60 21.39
N ARG A 502 32.57 29.37 21.51
CA ARG A 502 32.41 28.60 22.75
C ARG A 502 33.15 27.27 22.68
N GLY A 503 33.69 26.83 23.81
CA GLY A 503 34.22 25.48 23.95
C GLY A 503 33.11 24.43 24.07
N ILE A 504 33.48 23.17 23.99
CA ILE A 504 32.57 22.04 24.19
C ILE A 504 33.16 21.01 25.17
N ILE A 505 32.30 20.36 25.93
CA ILE A 505 32.61 19.16 26.70
C ILE A 505 31.93 18.00 26.00
N VAL A 506 32.70 16.96 25.69
CA VAL A 506 32.19 15.71 25.11
C VAL A 506 32.39 14.61 26.14
N SER A 507 31.31 13.99 26.57
CA SER A 507 31.31 12.96 27.63
C SER A 507 30.76 11.65 27.10
N ILE A 508 31.45 10.55 27.34
CA ILE A 508 30.97 9.20 27.02
C ILE A 508 30.62 8.47 28.31
N TYR A 509 29.46 7.82 28.32
CA TYR A 509 28.93 7.05 29.43
C TYR A 509 28.76 5.60 28.97
N ASN A 510 29.41 4.64 29.62
CA ASN A 510 29.35 3.23 29.25
C ASN A 510 28.77 2.39 30.38
N ILE A 511 27.66 1.70 30.12
CA ILE A 511 27.07 0.73 31.06
C ILE A 511 28.03 -0.45 31.20
N ARG A 512 28.38 -0.80 32.43
CA ARG A 512 29.31 -1.88 32.70
C ARG A 512 28.61 -3.24 32.65
N ASP A 513 29.32 -4.25 32.13
CA ASP A 513 28.88 -5.65 32.05
C ASP A 513 27.53 -5.81 31.32
N TYR A 514 27.26 -4.96 30.31
CA TYR A 514 25.99 -4.91 29.59
C TYR A 514 25.59 -6.25 28.97
N GLU A 515 26.51 -6.95 28.29
CA GLU A 515 26.23 -8.29 27.72
C GLU A 515 25.81 -9.31 28.79
N TYR A 516 26.43 -9.26 29.97
CA TYR A 516 26.05 -10.12 31.09
C TYR A 516 24.66 -9.75 31.62
N LEU A 517 24.36 -8.46 31.76
CA LEU A 517 23.04 -7.99 32.17
C LEU A 517 21.96 -8.41 31.16
N LEU A 518 22.24 -8.29 29.86
CA LEU A 518 21.32 -8.65 28.79
C LEU A 518 21.06 -10.15 28.75
N SER A 519 22.10 -10.97 28.82
CA SER A 519 21.98 -12.43 28.84
C SER A 519 21.30 -12.98 30.09
N THR A 520 21.43 -12.29 31.24
CA THR A 520 20.86 -12.73 32.52
C THR A 520 19.42 -12.26 32.73
N TYR A 521 19.08 -11.02 32.36
CA TYR A 521 17.81 -10.38 32.71
C TYR A 521 16.89 -10.10 31.50
N GLY A 522 17.40 -10.25 30.27
CA GLY A 522 16.61 -10.11 29.04
C GLY A 522 16.31 -8.66 28.64
N PHE A 523 15.82 -8.50 27.40
CA PHE A 523 15.63 -7.22 26.73
C PHE A 523 14.71 -6.23 27.47
N ASP A 524 13.64 -6.71 28.09
CA ASP A 524 12.68 -5.82 28.74
C ASP A 524 13.25 -5.13 29.98
N ASP A 525 13.98 -5.87 30.82
CA ASP A 525 14.57 -5.33 32.04
C ASP A 525 15.82 -4.48 31.73
N VAL A 526 16.66 -4.92 30.79
CA VAL A 526 17.82 -4.14 30.34
C VAL A 526 17.38 -2.89 29.59
N GLY A 527 16.34 -2.96 28.76
CA GLY A 527 15.79 -1.79 28.07
C GLY A 527 15.27 -0.71 29.02
N LYS A 528 14.63 -1.10 30.15
CA LYS A 528 14.23 -0.15 31.21
C LYS A 528 15.44 0.50 31.88
N MET A 529 16.51 -0.26 32.12
CA MET A 529 17.75 0.27 32.68
C MET A 529 18.45 1.24 31.72
N VAL A 530 18.56 0.89 30.44
CA VAL A 530 19.14 1.76 29.41
C VAL A 530 18.38 3.08 29.33
N ARG A 531 17.03 3.05 29.33
CA ARG A 531 16.20 4.27 29.40
C ARG A 531 16.50 5.09 30.65
N PHE A 532 16.55 4.45 31.81
CA PHE A 532 16.88 5.11 33.06
C PHE A 532 18.26 5.79 33.04
N VAL A 533 19.28 5.14 32.46
CA VAL A 533 20.62 5.75 32.32
C VAL A 533 20.54 6.99 31.44
N GLY A 534 19.83 6.94 30.31
CA GLY A 534 19.60 8.10 29.45
C GLY A 534 18.94 9.27 30.19
N GLU A 535 17.87 9.00 30.93
CA GLU A 535 17.18 10.00 31.77
C GLU A 535 18.11 10.58 32.84
N ALA A 536 18.93 9.75 33.49
CA ALA A 536 19.87 10.17 34.51
C ALA A 536 20.95 11.12 33.94
N ILE A 537 21.44 10.86 32.72
CA ILE A 537 22.40 11.75 32.03
C ILE A 537 21.75 13.08 31.65
N GLN A 538 20.51 13.07 31.17
CA GLN A 538 19.80 14.30 30.85
C GLN A 538 19.59 15.19 32.09
N LEU A 539 19.28 14.57 33.24
CA LEU A 539 19.14 15.27 34.51
C LEU A 539 20.44 15.90 34.99
N SER A 540 21.60 15.25 34.80
CA SER A 540 22.90 15.80 35.20
C SER A 540 23.37 16.97 34.33
N GLY A 541 22.92 17.03 33.06
CA GLY A 541 23.29 18.07 32.10
C GLY A 541 22.54 19.42 32.19
N ASN A 542 21.60 19.57 33.14
CA ASN A 542 20.83 20.81 33.40
C ASN A 542 20.23 21.49 32.14
N GLY A 543 19.74 20.70 31.18
CA GLY A 543 19.06 21.18 29.97
C GLY A 543 19.94 21.79 28.88
N LYS A 544 21.27 21.85 29.05
CA LYS A 544 22.23 22.35 28.05
C LYS A 544 22.94 21.24 27.27
N LEU A 545 22.57 19.99 27.54
CA LEU A 545 23.21 18.77 27.07
C LEU A 545 22.43 18.18 25.89
N GLN A 546 23.12 17.91 24.79
CA GLN A 546 22.61 17.01 23.76
C GLN A 546 23.10 15.60 24.02
N LEU A 547 22.21 14.63 23.92
CA LEU A 547 22.48 13.24 24.26
C LEU A 547 22.13 12.34 23.08
N ALA A 548 23.02 11.40 22.80
CA ALA A 548 22.75 10.32 21.87
C ALA A 548 23.16 8.97 22.47
N ARG A 549 22.44 7.92 22.08
CA ARG A 549 22.89 6.54 22.29
C ARG A 549 23.71 6.12 21.07
N VAL A 550 24.97 5.78 21.29
CA VAL A 550 25.94 5.55 20.19
C VAL A 550 26.22 4.07 19.96
N THR A 551 26.04 3.24 20.99
CA THR A 551 26.09 1.77 20.93
C THR A 551 25.00 1.20 21.84
N GLU A 552 24.89 -0.12 21.95
CA GLU A 552 23.93 -0.74 22.87
C GLU A 552 24.16 -0.35 24.33
N GLU A 553 25.40 -0.10 24.71
CA GLU A 553 25.82 0.12 26.09
C GLU A 553 26.36 1.53 26.38
N SER A 554 26.58 2.34 25.33
CA SER A 554 27.22 3.65 25.46
C SER A 554 26.33 4.81 25.02
N PHE A 555 26.44 5.91 25.76
CA PHE A 555 25.85 7.20 25.44
C PHE A 555 26.92 8.26 25.25
N LEU A 556 26.69 9.17 24.31
CA LEU A 556 27.55 10.32 24.05
C LEU A 556 26.79 11.59 24.32
N ALA A 557 27.38 12.46 25.15
CA ALA A 557 26.78 13.71 25.55
C ALA A 557 27.68 14.90 25.19
N VAL A 558 27.08 15.95 24.65
CA VAL A 558 27.78 17.16 24.22
C VAL A 558 27.18 18.37 24.93
N VAL A 559 28.04 19.18 25.56
CA VAL A 559 27.65 20.41 26.27
C VAL A 559 28.48 21.57 25.76
N SER A 560 27.85 22.68 25.40
CA SER A 560 28.56 23.93 25.06
C SER A 560 28.88 24.72 26.32
N VAL A 561 30.11 25.24 26.42
CA VAL A 561 30.62 25.98 27.58
C VAL A 561 31.19 27.34 27.18
N ASP A 562 30.87 28.37 27.97
CA ASP A 562 31.41 29.73 27.80
C ASP A 562 32.86 29.80 28.32
N ASP A 563 33.72 30.49 27.56
CA ASP A 563 35.20 30.54 27.68
C ASP A 563 35.76 31.11 29.02
N ARG A 564 34.89 31.40 30.02
CA ARG A 564 35.28 32.05 31.28
C ARG A 564 34.71 31.42 32.57
N VAL A 565 34.10 30.22 32.52
CA VAL A 565 33.52 29.58 33.71
C VAL A 565 33.88 28.09 33.80
N ILE A 566 34.75 27.76 34.76
CA ILE A 566 34.82 26.54 35.59
C ILE A 566 34.31 25.22 34.95
N VAL A 567 34.94 24.81 33.85
CA VAL A 567 34.69 23.52 33.18
C VAL A 567 34.81 22.34 34.15
N ASP A 568 35.83 22.36 35.01
CA ASP A 568 36.06 21.33 36.01
C ASP A 568 34.92 21.26 37.05
N GLU A 569 34.37 22.39 37.49
CA GLU A 569 33.23 22.42 38.44
C GLU A 569 31.94 21.94 37.77
N PHE A 570 31.75 22.22 36.47
CA PHE A 570 30.62 21.68 35.73
C PHE A 570 30.70 20.14 35.62
N ILE A 571 31.89 19.61 35.27
CA ILE A 571 32.12 18.16 35.21
C ILE A 571 31.91 17.54 36.60
N GLU A 572 32.54 18.08 37.64
CA GLU A 572 32.40 17.59 39.02
C GLU A 572 30.94 17.61 39.51
N THR A 573 30.20 18.68 39.21
CA THR A 573 28.78 18.82 39.59
C THR A 573 27.91 17.82 38.83
N SER A 574 28.10 17.71 37.51
CA SER A 574 27.36 16.77 36.65
C SER A 574 27.61 15.32 37.09
N ASP A 575 28.86 14.95 37.34
CA ASP A 575 29.25 13.62 37.83
C ASP A 575 28.66 13.32 39.20
N THR A 576 28.66 14.29 40.11
CA THR A 576 28.08 14.14 41.44
C THR A 576 26.57 13.92 41.36
N ILE A 577 25.85 14.71 40.55
CA ILE A 577 24.40 14.55 40.33
C ILE A 577 24.10 13.17 39.74
N PHE A 578 24.83 12.78 38.69
CA PHE A 578 24.64 11.49 38.03
C PHE A 578 24.92 10.31 38.97
N ALA A 579 26.02 10.38 39.74
CA ALA A 579 26.36 9.36 40.74
C ALA A 579 25.30 9.24 41.84
N ASP A 580 24.73 10.36 42.30
CA ASP A 580 23.64 10.36 43.30
C ASP A 580 22.35 9.73 42.76
N VAL A 581 22.01 9.99 41.49
CA VAL A 581 20.86 9.37 40.80
C VAL A 581 21.06 7.86 40.66
N LEU A 582 22.24 7.43 40.21
CA LEU A 582 22.60 6.00 40.15
C LEU A 582 22.57 5.33 41.53
N ALA A 583 23.10 6.00 42.56
CA ALA A 583 23.10 5.46 43.93
C ALA A 583 21.68 5.33 44.51
N LYS A 584 20.73 6.17 44.08
CA LYS A 584 19.30 6.06 44.43
C LYS A 584 18.57 4.96 43.65
N TYR A 585 19.05 4.61 42.46
CA TYR A 585 18.52 3.49 41.66
C TYR A 585 19.01 2.14 42.16
N ASN A 586 20.31 2.05 42.46
CA ASN A 586 20.84 1.11 43.46
C ASN A 586 20.13 1.42 44.80
N ARG A 587 20.26 0.76 45.95
CA ARG A 587 19.36 1.00 47.14
C ARG A 587 17.85 0.77 46.98
N ARG A 588 17.21 0.79 45.80
CA ARG A 588 15.80 0.37 45.68
C ARG A 588 15.66 -1.12 46.04
N GLU A 589 14.61 -1.50 46.78
CA GLU A 589 14.42 -2.88 47.25
C GLU A 589 14.00 -3.85 46.13
N ASP A 590 13.44 -3.34 45.03
CA ASP A 590 12.93 -4.10 43.89
C ASP A 590 13.98 -4.35 42.78
N LYS A 591 15.24 -3.94 43.00
CA LYS A 591 16.28 -4.03 41.96
C LYS A 591 16.82 -5.46 41.81
N LYS A 592 17.02 -5.87 40.55
CA LYS A 592 17.52 -7.21 40.18
C LYS A 592 19.05 -7.30 40.05
N TYR A 593 19.72 -6.15 39.92
CA TYR A 593 21.16 -6.01 39.72
C TYR A 593 21.67 -4.67 40.27
N GLU A 594 22.98 -4.51 40.32
CA GLU A 594 23.64 -3.24 40.61
C GLU A 594 24.09 -2.59 39.31
N LEU A 595 23.67 -1.35 39.10
CA LEU A 595 23.98 -0.58 37.89
C LEU A 595 25.27 0.21 38.12
N GLU A 596 26.26 -0.04 37.29
CA GLU A 596 27.51 0.72 37.22
C GLU A 596 27.69 1.33 35.82
N VAL A 597 28.17 2.58 35.78
CA VAL A 597 28.42 3.32 34.55
C VAL A 597 29.80 3.96 34.63
N ASN A 598 30.64 3.72 33.62
CA ASN A 598 31.92 4.39 33.44
C ASN A 598 31.72 5.69 32.66
N ILE A 599 32.46 6.73 33.03
CA ILE A 599 32.34 8.06 32.40
C ILE A 599 33.74 8.55 32.03
N GLY A 600 33.85 9.15 30.84
CA GLY A 600 35.02 9.93 30.44
C GLY A 600 34.58 11.20 29.74
N HIS A 601 35.37 12.25 29.91
CA HIS A 601 35.18 13.58 29.41
C HIS A 601 36.40 14.01 28.59
N THR A 602 36.15 14.73 27.50
CA THR A 602 37.16 15.56 26.87
C THR A 602 36.65 16.98 26.78
N VAL A 603 37.55 17.93 27.02
CA VAL A 603 37.26 19.37 26.94
C VAL A 603 37.95 19.88 25.69
N VAL A 604 37.18 20.53 24.82
CA VAL A 604 37.67 21.12 23.58
C VAL A 604 37.46 22.63 23.63
N ALA A 605 38.53 23.38 23.38
CA ALA A 605 38.50 24.84 23.38
C ALA A 605 37.63 25.38 22.23
N ALA A 606 37.25 26.66 22.33
CA ALA A 606 36.59 27.38 21.24
C ALA A 606 37.44 27.32 19.95
N GLY A 607 36.77 27.30 18.79
CA GLY A 607 37.42 27.16 17.49
C GLY A 607 37.79 25.71 17.11
N TRP A 608 37.14 24.72 17.72
CA TRP A 608 37.22 23.31 17.36
C TRP A 608 36.92 23.08 15.86
N ASN A 609 37.63 22.14 15.24
CA ASN A 609 37.60 21.90 13.77
C ASN A 609 37.55 20.42 13.36
N ASP A 610 37.74 19.48 14.30
CA ASP A 610 37.56 18.06 14.07
C ASP A 610 36.09 17.61 14.23
N SER A 611 35.77 16.41 13.74
CA SER A 611 34.45 15.81 13.86
C SER A 611 34.14 15.34 15.29
N ILE A 612 32.86 15.16 15.59
CA ILE A 612 32.41 14.64 16.89
C ILE A 612 33.00 13.25 17.22
N LEU A 613 33.28 12.42 16.20
CA LEU A 613 33.92 11.11 16.38
C LEU A 613 35.34 11.22 16.94
N THR A 614 36.10 12.23 16.52
CA THR A 614 37.45 12.47 17.06
C THR A 614 37.37 12.77 18.56
N TYR A 615 36.45 13.64 18.98
CA TYR A 615 36.28 13.98 20.39
C TYR A 615 35.68 12.83 21.21
N MET A 616 34.78 12.04 20.62
CA MET A 616 34.28 10.81 21.24
C MET A 616 35.43 9.85 21.56
N ASN A 617 36.38 9.65 20.64
CA ASN A 617 37.53 8.78 20.86
C ASN A 617 38.44 9.29 21.98
N LEU A 618 38.63 10.61 22.10
CA LEU A 618 39.37 11.21 23.21
C LEU A 618 38.67 10.99 24.57
N ALA A 619 37.35 11.23 24.64
CA ALA A 619 36.56 10.97 25.83
C ALA A 619 36.58 9.48 26.23
N ASN A 620 36.54 8.58 25.23
CA ASN A 620 36.63 7.13 25.44
C ASN A 620 37.99 6.73 26.02
N GLY A 621 39.08 7.30 25.52
CA GLY A 621 40.41 7.11 26.10
C GLY A 621 40.48 7.55 27.57
N GLU A 622 39.86 8.68 27.92
CA GLU A 622 39.81 9.18 29.30
C GLU A 622 38.96 8.28 30.22
N MET A 623 37.81 7.80 29.73
CA MET A 623 36.96 6.83 30.44
C MET A 623 37.72 5.55 30.79
N LEU A 624 38.46 4.99 29.83
CA LEU A 624 39.27 3.79 30.04
C LEU A 624 40.31 4.04 31.14
N LEU A 625 41.01 5.18 31.10
CA LEU A 625 41.95 5.58 32.15
C LEU A 625 41.29 5.76 33.53
N ASN A 626 40.08 6.31 33.59
CA ASN A 626 39.36 6.54 34.85
C ASN A 626 38.78 5.24 35.45
N SER A 627 38.30 4.33 34.62
CA SER A 627 37.88 2.98 35.04
C SER A 627 39.03 2.17 35.64
N MET A 628 40.26 2.40 35.15
CA MET A 628 41.48 1.82 35.72
C MET A 628 41.87 2.44 37.09
N LYS A 629 41.52 3.71 37.36
CA LYS A 629 41.86 4.43 38.60
C LYS A 629 40.92 4.13 39.78
N LYS A 630 39.61 3.92 39.56
CA LYS A 630 38.58 3.76 40.62
C LYS A 630 38.63 2.41 41.38
N LYS A 631 39.45 1.44 40.97
CA LYS A 631 39.68 0.15 41.68
C LYS A 631 40.46 0.25 43.01
N ARG A 632 40.53 1.43 43.66
CA ARG A 632 41.28 1.69 44.91
C ARG A 632 40.37 2.04 46.10
N LYS A 633 39.57 1.08 46.61
CA LYS A 633 39.29 0.82 48.05
C LYS A 633 38.01 0.00 48.26
N THR A 634 38.18 -1.30 48.40
CA THR A 634 37.72 -2.20 49.49
C THR A 634 37.57 -3.62 48.92
N GLY A 635 38.25 -4.59 49.54
CA GLY A 635 37.99 -6.02 49.35
C GLY A 635 38.75 -6.73 48.23
N VAL A 636 39.97 -7.17 48.54
CA VAL A 636 40.72 -8.29 47.92
C VAL A 636 41.36 -8.04 46.52
N SER A 637 42.69 -8.09 46.55
CA SER A 637 43.73 -8.01 45.51
C SER A 637 43.34 -8.29 44.05
N ILE A 638 43.80 -7.43 43.11
CA ILE A 638 44.80 -7.74 42.05
C ILE A 638 45.38 -6.42 41.47
N ASN A 639 46.67 -6.51 41.12
CA ASN A 639 47.70 -5.55 40.71
C ASN A 639 47.35 -4.34 39.80
N ILE A 640 47.90 -3.17 40.14
CA ILE A 640 48.10 -1.97 39.27
C ILE A 640 49.16 -2.21 38.17
N ASN A 641 49.60 -3.45 38.07
CA ASN A 641 50.55 -3.90 37.08
C ASN A 641 49.82 -4.49 35.84
N THR A 642 48.50 -4.74 35.89
CA THR A 642 47.77 -5.46 34.83
C THR A 642 47.51 -4.71 33.52
N SER A 643 47.41 -3.38 33.40
CA SER A 643 47.18 -2.80 32.05
C SER A 643 48.46 -2.78 31.22
N LYS A 644 49.60 -2.54 31.87
CA LYS A 644 50.92 -2.65 31.25
C LYS A 644 51.37 -4.12 31.15
N GLU A 645 51.08 -4.96 32.14
CA GLU A 645 51.32 -6.41 32.07
C GLU A 645 50.41 -7.10 31.07
N ARG A 646 49.11 -6.75 30.95
CA ARG A 646 48.21 -7.29 29.93
C ARG A 646 48.61 -6.79 28.55
N TYR A 647 49.00 -5.52 28.39
CA TYR A 647 49.59 -5.09 27.12
C TYR A 647 50.95 -5.76 26.85
N ASN A 648 51.76 -6.04 27.87
CA ASN A 648 52.99 -6.82 27.72
C ASN A 648 52.73 -8.30 27.42
N GLU A 649 51.69 -8.91 27.99
CA GLU A 649 51.21 -10.25 27.67
C GLU A 649 50.67 -10.27 26.24
N PHE A 650 49.96 -9.22 25.80
CA PHE A 650 49.50 -9.06 24.42
C PHE A 650 50.68 -8.87 23.46
N ASN A 651 51.65 -8.02 23.80
CA ASN A 651 52.88 -7.88 23.02
C ASN A 651 53.66 -9.20 22.99
N LEU A 652 53.74 -9.93 24.10
CA LEU A 652 54.38 -11.24 24.15
C LEU A 652 53.61 -12.26 23.30
N LEU A 653 52.28 -12.21 23.32
CA LEU A 653 51.38 -13.03 22.51
C LEU A 653 51.65 -12.80 21.01
N ILE A 654 51.81 -11.54 20.59
CA ILE A 654 52.15 -11.16 19.21
C ILE A 654 53.60 -11.53 18.86
N GLU A 655 54.58 -11.04 19.63
CA GLU A 655 56.02 -11.19 19.37
C GLU A 655 56.45 -12.64 19.34
N LYS A 656 55.91 -13.48 20.24
CA LYS A 656 56.18 -14.92 20.28
C LYS A 656 55.14 -15.76 19.54
N ASN A 657 54.15 -15.13 18.93
CA ASN A 657 53.08 -15.78 18.18
C ASN A 657 52.44 -16.94 18.96
N LEU A 658 52.00 -16.66 20.20
CA LEU A 658 51.44 -17.65 21.15
C LEU A 658 49.93 -17.87 20.96
N PHE A 659 49.42 -17.55 19.77
CA PHE A 659 48.05 -17.85 19.39
C PHE A 659 47.89 -19.35 19.14
N THR A 660 46.77 -19.89 19.59
CA THR A 660 46.31 -21.22 19.20
C THR A 660 44.88 -21.11 18.67
N TYR A 661 44.38 -22.15 18.03
CA TYR A 661 43.09 -22.12 17.35
C TYR A 661 42.32 -23.38 17.67
N TYR A 662 41.04 -23.21 18.00
CA TYR A 662 40.10 -24.32 18.09
C TYR A 662 39.28 -24.31 16.80
N PHE A 663 39.01 -25.49 16.27
CA PHE A 663 38.29 -25.68 15.02
C PHE A 663 36.89 -26.18 15.34
N GLN A 664 35.88 -25.44 14.92
CA GLN A 664 34.49 -25.87 15.01
C GLN A 664 33.99 -26.35 13.66
N PRO A 665 33.44 -27.57 13.54
CA PRO A 665 32.99 -28.08 12.25
C PRO A 665 31.70 -27.40 11.78
N ILE A 666 31.69 -27.07 10.49
CA ILE A 666 30.53 -26.64 9.72
C ILE A 666 30.11 -27.84 8.87
N VAL A 667 28.88 -28.30 9.05
CA VAL A 667 28.39 -29.58 8.52
C VAL A 667 27.44 -29.35 7.35
N ASP A 668 27.58 -30.14 6.29
CA ASP A 668 26.67 -30.14 5.15
C ASP A 668 25.35 -30.83 5.53
N LEU A 669 24.24 -30.08 5.47
CA LEU A 669 22.92 -30.57 5.85
C LEU A 669 22.34 -31.58 4.86
N LYS A 670 22.97 -31.83 3.72
CA LYS A 670 22.53 -32.83 2.74
C LYS A 670 22.98 -34.24 3.10
N ASN A 671 24.23 -34.41 3.54
CA ASN A 671 24.85 -35.72 3.77
C ASN A 671 25.46 -35.89 5.17
N GLY A 672 25.49 -34.83 5.98
CA GLY A 672 26.07 -34.84 7.33
C GLY A 672 27.59 -34.90 7.36
N GLU A 673 28.26 -34.72 6.22
CA GLU A 673 29.72 -34.62 6.17
C GLU A 673 30.18 -33.24 6.62
N ILE A 674 31.37 -33.16 7.20
CA ILE A 674 31.98 -31.87 7.53
C ILE A 674 32.36 -31.17 6.23
N PHE A 675 31.86 -29.96 6.02
CA PHE A 675 32.17 -29.13 4.85
C PHE A 675 33.42 -28.27 5.11
N ALA A 676 33.50 -27.69 6.29
CA ALA A 676 34.54 -26.75 6.67
C ALA A 676 34.74 -26.72 8.19
N TYR A 677 35.73 -25.95 8.63
CA TYR A 677 35.90 -25.61 10.05
C TYR A 677 36.02 -24.09 10.22
N GLU A 678 35.43 -23.54 11.27
CA GLU A 678 35.73 -22.19 11.72
C GLU A 678 36.93 -22.20 12.67
N ALA A 679 37.94 -21.41 12.36
CA ALA A 679 39.14 -21.26 13.18
C ALA A 679 38.92 -20.17 14.25
N LEU A 680 38.66 -20.61 15.47
CA LEU A 680 38.39 -19.73 16.59
C LEU A 680 39.67 -19.50 17.40
N MET A 681 40.14 -18.26 17.41
CA MET A 681 41.34 -17.84 18.15
C MET A 681 41.26 -18.19 19.64
N ARG A 682 42.37 -18.65 20.19
CA ARG A 682 42.59 -18.97 21.61
C ARG A 682 44.01 -18.57 21.98
N THR A 683 44.32 -18.58 23.28
CA THR A 683 45.67 -18.31 23.79
C THR A 683 46.35 -19.61 24.23
N GLY A 684 47.64 -19.73 23.92
CA GLY A 684 48.47 -20.87 24.32
C GLY A 684 48.74 -20.91 25.82
N SER A 685 49.24 -22.05 26.31
CA SER A 685 49.55 -22.26 27.74
C SER A 685 50.55 -21.20 28.25
N GLY A 686 50.10 -20.32 29.14
CA GLY A 686 50.93 -19.28 29.76
C GLY A 686 50.36 -17.86 29.64
N ILE A 687 49.42 -17.62 28.71
CA ILE A 687 48.67 -16.36 28.57
C ILE A 687 47.18 -16.71 28.63
N ASN A 688 46.42 -16.06 29.52
CA ASN A 688 44.98 -16.30 29.66
C ASN A 688 44.22 -15.04 29.23
N MET A 689 44.15 -14.81 27.92
CA MET A 689 43.31 -13.77 27.33
C MET A 689 42.24 -14.41 26.46
N SER A 690 41.01 -13.92 26.62
CA SER A 690 39.90 -14.23 25.75
C SER A 690 40.05 -13.52 24.39
N PRO A 691 39.42 -14.04 23.32
CA PRO A 691 39.41 -13.36 22.02
C PRO A 691 38.86 -11.93 22.07
N VAL A 692 37.81 -11.70 22.88
CA VAL A 692 37.23 -10.37 23.09
C VAL A 692 38.25 -9.42 23.70
N GLU A 693 38.97 -9.84 24.75
CA GLU A 693 40.05 -9.03 25.35
C GLU A 693 41.18 -8.73 24.34
N ILE A 694 41.55 -9.70 23.49
CA ILE A 694 42.60 -9.53 22.48
C ILE A 694 42.19 -8.49 21.44
N ILE A 695 40.97 -8.61 20.90
CA ILE A 695 40.44 -7.66 19.91
C ILE A 695 40.31 -6.27 20.53
N GLN A 696 39.82 -6.17 21.78
CA GLN A 696 39.70 -4.90 22.49
C GLN A 696 41.06 -4.20 22.65
N ILE A 697 42.09 -4.92 23.14
CA ILE A 697 43.45 -4.39 23.27
C ILE A 697 44.04 -4.04 21.89
N ALA A 698 43.86 -4.91 20.89
CA ALA A 698 44.35 -4.63 19.54
C ALA A 698 43.72 -3.37 18.94
N THR A 699 42.43 -3.13 19.16
CA THR A 699 41.74 -1.89 18.74
C THR A 699 42.29 -0.68 19.48
N GLU A 700 42.42 -0.74 20.81
CA GLU A 700 42.92 0.36 21.65
C GLU A 700 44.32 0.83 21.22
N TYR A 701 45.19 -0.11 20.82
CA TYR A 701 46.58 0.16 20.44
C TYR A 701 46.82 0.20 18.92
N ASN A 702 45.77 0.13 18.10
CA ASN A 702 45.84 0.12 16.63
C ASN A 702 46.72 -1.01 16.05
N ARG A 703 46.57 -2.22 16.59
CA ARG A 703 47.31 -3.46 16.27
C ARG A 703 46.41 -4.58 15.71
N LEU A 704 45.23 -4.23 15.19
CA LEU A 704 44.29 -5.22 14.62
C LEU A 704 44.88 -5.97 13.41
N VAL A 705 45.69 -5.28 12.60
CA VAL A 705 46.43 -5.87 11.47
C VAL A 705 47.36 -7.00 11.93
N ASP A 706 47.99 -6.87 13.10
CA ASP A 706 48.87 -7.91 13.65
C ASP A 706 48.09 -9.19 14.02
N ILE A 707 46.85 -9.03 14.50
CA ILE A 707 45.95 -10.16 14.82
C ILE A 707 45.50 -10.86 13.54
N GLU A 708 45.12 -10.11 12.52
CA GLU A 708 44.70 -10.66 11.24
C GLU A 708 45.86 -11.41 10.57
N SER A 709 47.05 -10.81 10.50
CA SER A 709 48.26 -11.44 9.95
C SER A 709 48.64 -12.71 10.70
N ALA A 710 48.70 -12.64 12.04
CA ALA A 710 49.01 -13.82 12.86
C ALA A 710 47.98 -14.94 12.65
N THR A 711 46.70 -14.60 12.57
CA THR A 711 45.63 -15.59 12.41
C THR A 711 45.68 -16.29 11.07
N ILE A 712 45.73 -15.56 9.96
CA ILE A 712 45.81 -16.15 8.63
C ILE A 712 47.04 -17.04 8.52
N LYS A 713 48.20 -16.55 8.98
CA LYS A 713 49.46 -17.29 8.92
C LYS A 713 49.42 -18.57 9.76
N ASN A 714 48.91 -18.50 10.99
CA ASN A 714 48.87 -19.66 11.89
C ASN A 714 47.89 -20.72 11.41
N VAL A 715 46.72 -20.31 10.89
CA VAL A 715 45.73 -21.22 10.33
C VAL A 715 46.28 -21.91 9.08
N LEU A 716 46.90 -21.17 8.16
CA LEU A 716 47.54 -21.75 6.96
C LEU A 716 48.67 -22.72 7.31
N LYS A 717 49.51 -22.35 8.28
CA LYS A 717 50.57 -23.22 8.79
C LYS A 717 50.00 -24.49 9.40
N ARG A 718 48.97 -24.38 10.24
CA ARG A 718 48.31 -25.52 10.86
C ARG A 718 47.67 -26.44 9.83
N TYR A 719 47.05 -25.88 8.78
CA TYR A 719 46.54 -26.65 7.64
C TYR A 719 47.70 -27.43 6.98
N ALA A 720 48.80 -26.75 6.64
CA ALA A 720 49.93 -27.40 5.98
C ALA A 720 50.57 -28.52 6.82
N GLU A 721 50.65 -28.36 8.15
CA GLU A 721 51.22 -29.34 9.07
C GLU A 721 50.31 -30.56 9.30
N ASP A 722 48.99 -30.39 9.19
CA ASP A 722 47.99 -31.44 9.41
C ASP A 722 47.02 -31.56 8.24
N ASN A 723 47.59 -31.69 7.03
CA ASN A 723 46.80 -31.75 5.81
C ASN A 723 45.82 -32.95 5.80
N SER A 724 46.11 -34.04 6.51
CA SER A 724 45.21 -35.19 6.63
C SER A 724 43.86 -34.84 7.23
N SER A 725 43.85 -34.09 8.34
CA SER A 725 42.62 -33.78 9.08
C SER A 725 41.77 -32.69 8.39
N PHE A 726 42.41 -31.85 7.57
CA PHE A 726 41.76 -30.77 6.82
C PHE A 726 41.53 -31.11 5.34
N PHE A 727 41.94 -32.29 4.86
CA PHE A 727 41.97 -32.62 3.44
C PHE A 727 40.60 -32.42 2.77
N GLY A 728 40.58 -31.57 1.75
CA GLY A 728 39.36 -31.26 0.98
C GLY A 728 38.33 -30.43 1.75
N LYS A 729 38.67 -29.88 2.92
CA LYS A 729 37.81 -29.01 3.74
C LYS A 729 38.23 -27.55 3.60
N LYS A 730 37.27 -26.65 3.74
CA LYS A 730 37.52 -25.20 3.83
C LYS A 730 37.78 -24.79 5.28
N ILE A 731 38.47 -23.66 5.49
CA ILE A 731 38.66 -23.09 6.82
C ILE A 731 38.19 -21.64 6.83
N PHE A 732 37.25 -21.32 7.72
CA PHE A 732 36.72 -19.98 7.93
C PHE A 732 37.63 -19.22 8.88
N VAL A 733 37.94 -17.97 8.51
CA VAL A 733 38.79 -17.06 9.26
C VAL A 733 38.12 -15.69 9.29
N ASN A 734 37.88 -15.18 10.50
CA ASN A 734 37.39 -13.83 10.72
C ASN A 734 38.36 -12.78 10.18
N SER A 735 37.86 -11.92 9.29
CA SER A 735 38.58 -10.75 8.77
C SER A 735 38.04 -9.48 9.41
N ILE A 736 38.93 -8.54 9.72
CA ILE A 736 38.60 -7.32 10.47
C ILE A 736 38.50 -6.16 9.48
N PRO A 737 37.30 -5.58 9.25
CA PRO A 737 37.11 -4.50 8.29
C PRO A 737 38.02 -3.29 8.57
N GLY A 738 38.66 -2.74 7.54
CA GLY A 738 39.50 -1.53 7.65
C GLY A 738 40.86 -1.74 8.32
N SER A 739 41.21 -2.96 8.72
CA SER A 739 42.50 -3.34 9.31
C SER A 739 43.13 -4.51 8.57
N HIS A 740 43.10 -4.46 7.23
CA HIS A 740 43.57 -5.55 6.39
C HIS A 740 45.09 -5.64 6.30
N ILE A 741 45.62 -6.86 6.24
CA ILE A 741 47.01 -7.08 5.84
C ILE A 741 47.30 -6.47 4.47
N SER A 742 48.49 -5.91 4.31
CA SER A 742 48.88 -5.26 3.05
C SER A 742 48.85 -6.26 1.89
N SER A 743 48.51 -5.79 0.68
CA SER A 743 48.50 -6.63 -0.53
C SER A 743 49.84 -7.34 -0.78
N GLU A 744 50.96 -6.73 -0.39
CA GLU A 744 52.29 -7.34 -0.47
C GLU A 744 52.48 -8.51 0.51
N GLU A 745 51.96 -8.38 1.73
CA GLU A 745 52.03 -9.43 2.75
C GLU A 745 51.09 -10.59 2.43
N MET A 746 49.87 -10.29 1.98
CA MET A 746 48.94 -11.31 1.48
C MET A 746 49.51 -12.05 0.26
N ALA A 747 50.20 -11.37 -0.65
CA ALA A 747 50.87 -12.01 -1.78
C ALA A 747 52.03 -12.93 -1.35
N LYS A 748 52.78 -12.56 -0.29
CA LYS A 748 53.82 -13.42 0.29
C LYS A 748 53.21 -14.69 0.89
N LEU A 749 52.17 -14.56 1.71
CA LEU A 749 51.45 -15.70 2.29
C LEU A 749 50.82 -16.59 1.21
N SER A 750 50.26 -15.98 0.16
CA SER A 750 49.70 -16.69 -0.99
C SER A 750 50.75 -17.51 -1.73
N ASN A 751 51.98 -17.01 -1.86
CA ASN A 751 53.07 -17.75 -2.48
C ASN A 751 53.62 -18.88 -1.58
N GLU A 752 53.72 -18.63 -0.27
CA GLU A 752 54.23 -19.59 0.72
C GLU A 752 53.26 -20.76 0.94
N TYR A 753 51.96 -20.49 1.01
CA TYR A 753 50.90 -21.48 1.27
C TYR A 753 49.94 -21.66 0.09
N LYS A 754 50.47 -21.56 -1.13
CA LYS A 754 49.69 -21.59 -2.39
C LYS A 754 48.76 -22.80 -2.52
N ASP A 755 49.11 -23.95 -1.95
CA ASP A 755 48.31 -25.18 -2.06
C ASP A 755 47.12 -25.19 -1.06
N TYR A 756 47.10 -24.27 -0.09
CA TYR A 756 46.12 -24.23 1.00
C TYR A 756 45.28 -22.94 1.00
N ILE A 757 45.82 -21.81 0.54
CA ILE A 757 45.18 -20.50 0.70
C ILE A 757 43.85 -20.37 -0.07
N GLY A 758 43.69 -21.08 -1.20
CA GLY A 758 42.41 -21.16 -1.92
C GLY A 758 41.30 -21.90 -1.15
N ASN A 759 41.62 -22.54 -0.03
CA ASN A 759 40.67 -23.18 0.87
C ASN A 759 40.26 -22.33 2.08
N ILE A 760 40.79 -21.12 2.19
CA ILE A 760 40.35 -20.16 3.21
C ILE A 760 39.06 -19.46 2.76
N ILE A 761 38.16 -19.25 3.71
CA ILE A 761 36.96 -18.42 3.56
C ILE A 761 37.09 -17.27 4.56
N PHE A 762 37.09 -16.04 4.07
CA PHE A 762 37.14 -14.85 4.92
C PHE A 762 35.73 -14.50 5.37
N GLU A 763 35.52 -14.42 6.68
CA GLU A 763 34.27 -13.98 7.30
C GLU A 763 34.31 -12.48 7.56
N VAL A 764 33.24 -11.79 7.18
CA VAL A 764 33.07 -10.36 7.41
C VAL A 764 31.67 -10.10 7.95
N THR A 765 31.54 -9.31 9.01
CA THR A 765 30.24 -8.99 9.64
C THR A 765 29.32 -8.17 8.70
N GLU A 766 28.01 -8.34 8.82
CA GLU A 766 27.00 -7.69 7.93
C GLU A 766 27.12 -6.14 7.91
N GLY A 767 27.48 -5.53 9.04
CA GLY A 767 27.61 -4.09 9.22
C GLY A 767 28.92 -3.47 8.70
N ALA A 768 29.85 -4.30 8.19
CA ALA A 768 31.12 -3.82 7.67
C ALA A 768 30.93 -3.00 6.37
N ASP A 769 31.43 -1.76 6.34
CA ASP A 769 31.50 -0.95 5.11
C ASP A 769 32.82 -1.23 4.38
N LEU A 770 32.85 -2.34 3.63
CA LEU A 770 33.99 -2.68 2.79
C LEU A 770 34.00 -1.80 1.53
N SER A 771 35.15 -1.24 1.21
CA SER A 771 35.39 -0.60 -0.09
C SER A 771 35.49 -1.65 -1.21
N ASP A 772 35.26 -1.21 -2.46
CA ASP A 772 35.37 -2.10 -3.63
C ASP A 772 36.81 -2.64 -3.80
N ALA A 773 37.82 -1.88 -3.35
CA ALA A 773 39.22 -2.29 -3.38
C ALA A 773 39.53 -3.42 -2.38
N GLU A 774 38.94 -3.39 -1.17
CA GLU A 774 39.10 -4.44 -0.15
C GLU A 774 38.42 -5.73 -0.59
N LEU A 775 37.20 -5.64 -1.12
CA LEU A 775 36.48 -6.78 -1.72
C LEU A 775 37.27 -7.42 -2.86
N GLN A 776 37.89 -6.59 -3.72
CA GLN A 776 38.74 -7.08 -4.80
C GLN A 776 40.04 -7.71 -4.27
N GLY A 777 40.61 -7.17 -3.19
CA GLY A 777 41.77 -7.71 -2.49
C GLY A 777 41.54 -9.16 -2.03
N ILE A 778 40.43 -9.41 -1.35
CA ILE A 778 40.05 -10.75 -0.87
C ILE A 778 39.86 -11.72 -2.07
N ARG A 779 39.15 -11.29 -3.11
CA ARG A 779 38.83 -12.14 -4.29
C ARG A 779 40.05 -12.49 -5.14
N ASN A 780 41.09 -11.67 -5.09
CA ASN A 780 42.33 -11.87 -5.85
C ASN A 780 43.26 -12.90 -5.20
N VAL A 781 42.99 -13.32 -3.96
CA VAL A 781 43.75 -14.38 -3.29
C VAL A 781 43.39 -15.72 -3.92
N LYS A 782 44.39 -16.35 -4.55
CA LYS A 782 44.21 -17.60 -5.31
C LYS A 782 45.27 -18.63 -4.93
N GLY A 783 44.83 -19.89 -4.86
CA GLY A 783 45.70 -21.04 -4.72
C GLY A 783 46.40 -21.46 -6.01
N ALA A 784 47.27 -22.45 -5.93
CA ALA A 784 48.07 -22.96 -7.03
C ALA A 784 47.25 -23.60 -8.17
N ASP A 785 46.07 -24.12 -7.84
CA ASP A 785 45.09 -24.70 -8.76
C ASP A 785 44.19 -23.64 -9.42
N GLY A 786 44.36 -22.35 -9.07
CA GLY A 786 43.53 -21.25 -9.53
C GLY A 786 42.25 -21.02 -8.71
N THR A 787 42.03 -21.79 -7.65
CA THR A 787 40.87 -21.64 -6.75
C THR A 787 41.02 -20.35 -5.94
N SER A 788 40.05 -19.44 -6.04
CA SER A 788 39.98 -18.22 -5.21
C SER A 788 39.60 -18.56 -3.77
N ALA A 789 40.15 -17.82 -2.81
CA ALA A 789 39.63 -17.79 -1.45
C ALA A 789 38.16 -17.33 -1.45
N GLY A 790 37.37 -17.88 -0.55
CA GLY A 790 35.94 -17.58 -0.45
C GLY A 790 35.65 -16.37 0.43
N LEU A 791 34.45 -15.83 0.29
CA LEU A 791 33.92 -14.75 1.13
C LEU A 791 32.60 -15.20 1.78
N ALA A 792 32.50 -15.04 3.10
CA ALA A 792 31.29 -15.26 3.87
C ALA A 792 30.86 -13.97 4.59
N ILE A 793 29.56 -13.71 4.62
CA ILE A 793 28.99 -12.64 5.47
C ILE A 793 28.51 -13.27 6.78
N ASP A 794 28.97 -12.71 7.89
CA ASP A 794 28.64 -13.15 9.25
C ASP A 794 27.54 -12.30 9.90
N ASP A 795 26.87 -12.86 10.92
CA ASP A 795 25.78 -12.23 11.69
C ASP A 795 24.60 -11.72 10.84
N TYR A 796 24.29 -12.41 9.72
CA TYR A 796 23.24 -11.97 8.81
C TYR A 796 21.86 -12.03 9.48
N GLY A 797 21.21 -10.87 9.60
CA GLY A 797 19.86 -10.74 10.15
C GLY A 797 19.78 -10.25 11.60
N SER A 798 20.90 -9.85 12.21
CA SER A 798 20.96 -9.18 13.52
C SER A 798 20.56 -7.68 13.47
N GLY A 799 20.50 -7.06 12.28
CA GLY A 799 20.11 -5.65 12.04
C GLY A 799 19.15 -5.43 10.85
N TYR A 800 19.06 -4.20 10.31
CA TYR A 800 18.28 -3.89 9.08
C TYR A 800 18.85 -4.66 7.89
N SER A 801 18.34 -5.86 7.64
CA SER A 801 18.81 -6.75 6.56
C SER A 801 18.77 -6.04 5.21
N ASN A 802 19.93 -5.68 4.68
CA ASN A 802 20.00 -4.94 3.42
C ASN A 802 20.35 -5.93 2.30
N ALA A 803 19.34 -6.47 1.62
CA ALA A 803 19.52 -7.32 0.44
C ALA A 803 20.43 -6.68 -0.64
N ILE A 804 20.59 -5.35 -0.59
CA ILE A 804 21.52 -4.57 -1.41
C ILE A 804 22.98 -4.95 -1.13
N ASN A 805 23.37 -5.19 0.13
CA ASN A 805 24.75 -5.58 0.49
C ASN A 805 25.08 -6.96 -0.08
N LEU A 806 24.16 -7.91 -0.05
CA LEU A 806 24.34 -9.22 -0.69
C LEU A 806 24.53 -9.11 -2.21
N LEU A 807 23.81 -8.19 -2.87
CA LEU A 807 23.96 -7.94 -4.31
C LEU A 807 25.28 -7.26 -4.66
N ARG A 808 25.79 -6.39 -3.77
CA ARG A 808 27.07 -5.68 -3.93
C ARG A 808 28.24 -6.62 -3.66
N TYR A 809 28.24 -7.27 -2.50
CA TYR A 809 29.34 -8.09 -2.02
C TYR A 809 29.42 -9.44 -2.72
N LYS A 810 28.30 -9.94 -3.27
CA LYS A 810 28.17 -11.24 -3.93
C LYS A 810 28.99 -12.33 -3.22
N PRO A 811 28.71 -12.58 -1.93
CA PRO A 811 29.47 -13.54 -1.14
C PRO A 811 29.20 -14.98 -1.61
N ASP A 812 30.11 -15.89 -1.29
CA ASP A 812 29.91 -17.32 -1.55
C ASP A 812 28.96 -17.94 -0.51
N LEU A 813 29.02 -17.45 0.74
CA LEU A 813 28.20 -17.92 1.85
C LEU A 813 27.64 -16.78 2.70
N ILE A 814 26.53 -17.05 3.39
CA ILE A 814 26.04 -16.21 4.49
C ILE A 814 25.81 -17.08 5.73
N LYS A 815 26.16 -16.56 6.90
CA LYS A 815 25.86 -17.16 8.20
C LYS A 815 24.67 -16.42 8.79
N ILE A 816 23.57 -17.14 8.99
CA ILE A 816 22.36 -16.62 9.62
C ILE A 816 22.63 -16.56 11.12
N ASP A 817 22.52 -15.35 11.68
CA ASP A 817 22.81 -15.08 13.07
C ASP A 817 22.05 -16.02 14.02
N ARG A 818 22.72 -16.43 15.11
CA ARG A 818 22.15 -17.29 16.14
C ARG A 818 20.82 -16.76 16.68
N PHE A 819 20.61 -15.46 16.75
CA PHE A 819 19.35 -14.83 17.16
C PHE A 819 18.16 -15.33 16.34
N LEU A 820 18.31 -15.46 15.03
CA LEU A 820 17.25 -15.93 14.13
C LEU A 820 17.08 -17.46 14.18
N ILE A 821 18.15 -18.19 14.52
CA ILE A 821 18.13 -19.66 14.60
C ILE A 821 17.62 -20.15 15.95
N SER A 822 17.96 -19.48 17.05
CA SER A 822 17.58 -19.89 18.39
C SER A 822 16.06 -19.86 18.58
N GLY A 823 15.49 -21.00 18.95
CA GLY A 823 14.06 -21.18 19.14
C GLY A 823 13.23 -21.04 17.86
N ILE A 824 13.84 -21.18 16.68
CA ILE A 824 13.15 -21.09 15.37
C ILE A 824 12.06 -22.17 15.19
N ASP A 825 12.12 -23.25 15.96
CA ASP A 825 11.08 -24.28 16.02
C ASP A 825 9.75 -23.78 16.61
N LYS A 826 9.77 -22.68 17.37
CA LYS A 826 8.61 -22.14 18.09
C LYS A 826 8.15 -20.77 17.60
N ASP A 827 8.85 -20.18 16.64
CA ASP A 827 8.62 -18.80 16.20
C ASP A 827 8.44 -18.72 14.68
N GLU A 828 7.18 -18.54 14.24
CA GLU A 828 6.82 -18.42 12.82
C GLU A 828 7.43 -17.20 12.12
N ASN A 829 7.68 -16.10 12.86
CA ASN A 829 8.30 -14.92 12.26
C ASN A 829 9.77 -15.20 11.94
N LYS A 830 10.49 -15.86 12.85
CA LYS A 830 11.88 -16.31 12.58
C LYS A 830 11.93 -17.29 11.40
N ARG A 831 11.00 -18.26 11.35
CA ARG A 831 10.88 -19.20 10.22
C ARG A 831 10.69 -18.46 8.90
N MET A 832 9.81 -17.47 8.85
CA MET A 832 9.55 -16.66 7.66
C MET A 832 10.78 -15.85 7.22
N LEU A 833 11.48 -15.19 8.15
CA LEU A 833 12.68 -14.39 7.86
C LEU A 833 13.81 -15.26 7.32
N VAL A 834 14.11 -16.38 7.99
CA VAL A 834 15.15 -17.32 7.54
C VAL A 834 14.76 -17.94 6.19
N LYS A 835 13.48 -18.26 5.96
CA LYS A 835 13.01 -18.77 4.66
C LYS A 835 13.26 -17.78 3.53
N ASN A 836 12.99 -16.49 3.76
CA ASN A 836 13.22 -15.44 2.77
C ASN A 836 14.71 -15.29 2.45
N ALA A 837 15.57 -15.31 3.47
CA ALA A 837 17.02 -15.29 3.30
C ALA A 837 17.49 -16.49 2.47
N VAL A 838 17.02 -17.70 2.80
CA VAL A 838 17.34 -18.92 2.05
C VAL A 838 16.89 -18.85 0.59
N ASP A 839 15.68 -18.36 0.32
CA ASP A 839 15.17 -18.26 -1.06
C ASP A 839 15.90 -17.21 -1.89
N PHE A 840 16.27 -16.09 -1.27
CA PHE A 840 17.08 -15.06 -1.90
C PHE A 840 18.47 -15.58 -2.23
N SER A 841 19.15 -16.21 -1.26
CA SER A 841 20.50 -16.76 -1.42
C SER A 841 20.55 -17.84 -2.49
N LYS A 842 19.57 -18.75 -2.52
CA LYS A 842 19.46 -19.78 -3.57
C LYS A 842 19.35 -19.21 -4.97
N LYS A 843 18.54 -18.16 -5.17
CA LYS A 843 18.39 -17.50 -6.48
C LYS A 843 19.68 -16.83 -6.94
N ASN A 844 20.59 -16.51 -6.01
CA ASN A 844 21.86 -15.84 -6.28
C ASN A 844 23.09 -16.77 -6.17
N ASN A 845 22.88 -18.09 -6.06
CA ASN A 845 23.94 -19.10 -5.87
C ASN A 845 24.82 -18.88 -4.63
N ILE A 846 24.22 -18.35 -3.55
CA ILE A 846 24.87 -18.15 -2.25
C ILE A 846 24.45 -19.28 -1.31
N LYS A 847 25.41 -19.92 -0.64
CA LYS A 847 25.13 -20.96 0.36
C LYS A 847 24.73 -20.35 1.71
N VAL A 848 23.80 -20.99 2.41
CA VAL A 848 23.33 -20.51 3.72
C VAL A 848 23.77 -21.43 4.84
N ILE A 849 24.40 -20.86 5.87
CA ILE A 849 24.80 -21.52 7.11
C ILE A 849 23.83 -21.11 8.21
N ALA A 850 23.19 -22.08 8.88
CA ALA A 850 22.47 -21.81 10.13
C ALA A 850 23.46 -21.86 11.30
N GLU A 851 23.69 -20.73 11.96
CA GLU A 851 24.62 -20.64 13.08
C GLU A 851 23.94 -20.80 14.44
N GLY A 852 24.67 -21.34 15.41
CA GLY A 852 24.23 -21.41 16.79
C GLY A 852 23.13 -22.44 17.05
N VAL A 853 23.04 -23.49 16.23
CA VAL A 853 22.09 -24.59 16.45
C VAL A 853 22.50 -25.39 17.70
N GLU A 854 21.61 -25.45 18.69
CA GLU A 854 21.88 -26.13 19.97
C GLU A 854 20.94 -27.31 20.23
N THR A 855 19.82 -27.39 19.51
CA THR A 855 18.81 -28.45 19.68
C THR A 855 18.56 -29.24 18.39
N LYS A 856 17.96 -30.43 18.54
CA LYS A 856 17.56 -31.26 17.41
C LYS A 856 16.46 -30.58 16.60
N GLU A 857 15.54 -29.92 17.29
CA GLU A 857 14.38 -29.28 16.71
C GLU A 857 14.78 -28.10 15.81
N GLU A 858 15.73 -27.26 16.26
CA GLU A 858 16.31 -26.18 15.44
C GLU A 858 16.98 -26.73 14.17
N LEU A 859 17.71 -27.84 14.29
CA LEU A 859 18.35 -28.52 13.15
C LEU A 859 17.31 -29.03 12.13
N GLU A 860 16.25 -29.69 12.60
CA GLU A 860 15.19 -30.19 11.72
C GLU A 860 14.53 -29.05 10.95
N VAL A 861 14.32 -27.89 11.59
CA VAL A 861 13.77 -26.69 10.95
C VAL A 861 14.76 -26.07 9.96
N ALA A 862 16.04 -25.97 10.28
CA ALA A 862 17.06 -25.49 9.34
C ALA A 862 17.10 -26.35 8.06
N VAL A 863 17.00 -27.67 8.20
CA VAL A 863 16.85 -28.61 7.07
C VAL A 863 15.55 -28.34 6.32
N GLU A 864 14.41 -28.20 7.00
CA GLU A 864 13.10 -27.93 6.39
C GLU A 864 13.11 -26.68 5.51
N LEU A 865 13.52 -25.54 6.08
CA LEU A 865 13.62 -24.23 5.41
C LEU A 865 14.65 -24.27 4.28
N GLY A 866 15.64 -25.17 4.40
CA GLY A 866 16.58 -25.53 3.36
C GLY A 866 17.86 -24.73 3.40
N CYS A 867 18.39 -24.45 4.59
CA CYS A 867 19.78 -24.09 4.78
C CYS A 867 20.68 -25.18 4.18
N ASP A 868 21.87 -24.80 3.70
CA ASP A 868 22.81 -25.72 3.06
C ASP A 868 23.77 -26.33 4.08
N LEU A 869 24.19 -25.52 5.04
CA LEU A 869 25.18 -25.87 6.06
C LEU A 869 24.64 -25.53 7.47
N VAL A 870 25.23 -26.15 8.49
CA VAL A 870 24.92 -25.88 9.89
C VAL A 870 26.17 -25.81 10.75
N GLN A 871 26.14 -24.93 11.74
CA GLN A 871 27.16 -24.83 12.77
C GLN A 871 26.49 -24.59 14.13
N GLY A 872 26.97 -25.27 15.18
CA GLY A 872 26.46 -25.06 16.52
C GLY A 872 26.87 -26.18 17.49
N TYR A 873 26.55 -26.01 18.76
CA TYR A 873 26.94 -26.99 19.78
C TYR A 873 26.19 -28.31 19.68
N TYR A 874 25.07 -28.33 18.97
CA TYR A 874 24.36 -29.58 18.68
C TYR A 874 25.20 -30.54 17.85
N THR A 875 25.90 -30.04 16.82
CA THR A 875 26.71 -30.89 15.93
C THR A 875 28.08 -31.17 16.53
N ALA A 876 28.81 -30.13 16.95
CA ALA A 876 30.04 -30.26 17.72
C ALA A 876 30.52 -28.90 18.29
N ARG A 877 31.20 -28.97 19.43
CA ARG A 877 31.88 -27.83 20.05
C ARG A 877 33.25 -27.59 19.40
N PRO A 878 33.78 -26.35 19.45
CA PRO A 878 35.14 -26.08 19.03
C PRO A 878 36.17 -26.92 19.80
N ALA A 879 37.13 -27.52 19.09
CA ALA A 879 38.16 -28.37 19.68
C ALA A 879 39.56 -28.05 19.10
N PRO A 880 40.65 -28.28 19.86
CA PRO A 880 42.02 -28.02 19.37
C PRO A 880 42.41 -28.94 18.21
N GLU A 881 41.94 -30.18 18.23
CA GLU A 881 42.07 -31.13 17.12
C GLU A 881 40.75 -31.16 16.35
N PRO A 882 40.76 -30.89 15.02
CA PRO A 882 39.56 -30.96 14.20
C PRO A 882 39.03 -32.40 14.19
N ILE A 883 37.73 -32.57 14.45
CA ILE A 883 37.10 -33.88 14.37
C ILE A 883 36.86 -34.26 12.91
N GLU A 884 37.19 -35.50 12.51
CA GLU A 884 37.00 -35.92 11.11
C GLU A 884 35.54 -36.23 10.75
N ARG A 885 34.70 -36.50 11.76
CA ARG A 885 33.28 -36.83 11.61
C ARG A 885 32.46 -36.39 12.83
N ILE A 886 31.20 -36.01 12.60
CA ILE A 886 30.21 -35.82 13.65
C ILE A 886 29.77 -37.17 14.23
N LYS A 887 29.15 -37.15 15.40
CA LYS A 887 28.58 -38.37 16.00
C LYS A 887 27.42 -38.91 15.16
N ASP A 888 27.27 -40.23 15.13
CA ASP A 888 26.23 -40.93 14.36
C ASP A 888 24.81 -40.45 14.72
N GLU A 889 24.56 -40.10 15.98
CA GLU A 889 23.26 -39.58 16.43
C GLU A 889 22.84 -38.30 15.69
N TYR A 890 23.78 -37.40 15.39
CA TYR A 890 23.51 -36.15 14.68
C TYR A 890 23.41 -36.39 13.17
N LEU A 891 24.23 -37.29 12.62
CA LEU A 891 24.13 -37.73 11.23
C LEU A 891 22.74 -38.31 10.96
N HIS A 892 22.25 -39.20 11.83
CA HIS A 892 20.91 -39.75 11.73
C HIS A 892 19.83 -38.67 11.79
N ALA A 893 19.95 -37.68 12.69
CA ALA A 893 19.00 -36.57 12.74
C ALA A 893 18.93 -35.77 11.43
N ILE A 894 20.08 -35.50 10.80
CA ILE A 894 20.14 -34.81 9.49
C ILE A 894 19.48 -35.66 8.39
N LEU A 895 19.78 -36.96 8.33
CA LEU A 895 19.21 -37.85 7.32
C LEU A 895 17.70 -38.03 7.49
N ASP A 896 17.23 -38.21 8.73
CA ASP A 896 15.80 -38.32 9.05
C ASP A 896 15.04 -37.04 8.67
N ALA A 897 15.61 -35.87 8.97
CA ALA A 897 15.02 -34.58 8.59
C ALA A 897 14.90 -34.43 7.06
N ASN A 898 15.92 -34.85 6.31
CA ASN A 898 15.88 -34.83 4.85
C ASN A 898 14.84 -35.79 4.26
N ILE A 899 14.69 -36.99 4.86
CA ILE A 899 13.65 -37.95 4.48
C ILE A 899 12.26 -37.34 4.71
N LYS A 900 12.00 -36.77 5.90
CA LYS A 900 10.75 -36.07 6.22
C LYS A 900 10.45 -34.95 5.21
N LYS A 901 11.45 -34.13 4.89
CA LYS A 901 11.35 -33.03 3.91
C LYS A 901 11.02 -33.53 2.50
N ALA A 902 11.60 -34.64 2.07
CA ALA A 902 11.33 -35.25 0.76
C ALA A 902 9.89 -35.78 0.66
N PHE A 903 9.39 -36.45 1.71
CA PHE A 903 8.00 -36.92 1.79
C PHE A 903 7.00 -35.75 1.77
N ALA A 904 7.27 -34.66 2.51
CA ALA A 904 6.41 -33.47 2.52
C ALA A 904 6.33 -32.79 1.15
N LYS A 905 7.42 -32.75 0.37
CA LYS A 905 7.42 -32.26 -1.02
C LYS A 905 6.67 -33.18 -1.98
N GLY A 906 6.83 -34.50 -1.86
CA GLY A 906 6.12 -35.48 -2.69
C GLY A 906 4.60 -35.49 -2.48
N ALA A 907 4.15 -35.30 -1.24
CA ALA A 907 2.73 -35.16 -0.92
C ALA A 907 2.11 -33.89 -1.54
N LYS A 908 2.82 -32.75 -1.55
CA LYS A 908 2.36 -31.51 -2.19
C LYS A 908 2.29 -31.61 -3.72
N SER A 909 3.16 -32.38 -4.38
CA SER A 909 3.11 -32.56 -5.85
C SER A 909 1.98 -33.46 -6.33
N ASN A 910 1.45 -34.35 -5.48
CA ASN A 910 0.30 -35.21 -5.81
C ASN A 910 -1.06 -34.54 -5.54
N VAL A 911 -1.08 -33.38 -4.87
CA VAL A 911 -2.30 -32.57 -4.63
C VAL A 911 -2.48 -31.47 -5.70
N MET A 912 -1.47 -31.22 -6.54
CA MET A 912 -1.51 -30.27 -7.67
C MET A 912 -1.44 -30.95 -9.05
N LYS A 913 -1.92 -32.20 -9.17
CA LYS A 913 -2.09 -32.89 -10.46
C LYS A 913 -3.54 -33.29 -10.68
#